data_AF-A0A2I0MP76-F1
#
_entry.id   AF-A0A2I0MP76-F1
#
_cell.length_a   1.000
_cell.length_b   1.000
_cell.length_c   1.000
_cell.angle_alpha   90.00
_cell.angle_beta   90.00
_cell.angle_gamma   90.00
#
_symmetry.space_group_name_H-M   'P 1'
#
loop_
_entity.id
_entity.type
_entity.pdbx_description
1 polymer ?
#
loop_
_entity_poly.entity_id
_entity_poly.type
_entity_poly.pdbx_seq_one_letter_code
_entity_poly.pdbx_strand_id
1 'polypeptide(L)'
;MLKAGPSTTARSSSAVAPAALRRLQGLEKHLKNEDSAFSGEIMQYLEDTVAAIKELEEIRRYTIECLEEETIKNSNLRFRVRNFPGEIMAEMAALVAAARESSTAKINQLQSALKSITDEIALLEEKETLCERQHDALCEELQYLRKQYKEIVDSLNEKIAVKINTNVLLIETCDKIRDTEKEIIGAKAALAELQEQIPEKISKLEKALEECDKKKREMKIIRDTQQAETSKKKQEFENLNVKLLDLQPLISRNSTAISNEESRIAKLKEKSNKLEKKLELEKKNMLALSEKKSTLALFNRIQLESELFHLQSKYAQEKEDFDKELRKTKEDLHNAKCLNKKLRLENEAARQKYEQLLEEERDWAIERDEVVAKLGELSPSLNGKLQLLEDKKMEEKNLEKKIENLEARLLNMRKTCAEKLASLTEDLKTENKRRITLRWKLLYLAMQRKLFFSEEENINRKINEKTEAVKKRHAELLLEIEDVEKEIFQTETKIKALTEEASKRENYYKNYNEDFANKIKRLENDIRTATENLLKKEQELNTSRLILGEAQREMEQKKAECEELNKSVAEKQNEEVGLKRAIQQSIETTEKLKEDTLELRSKLRMKRDAAIDQLTDHTESMKLLERDIYEINRKTDLVNTENCRLKLRNAQMKEGIFAMNSEAEHHKSATVEILNDLAVLHGNMLTTVQKEFLENEQEIQKAVAALTTKFQRREEKIGDINSRLEHKLEGLTSLFDEKSRIDDHCKI
;
A
#
# COMPACT_ATOMS: atom_id res chain seq x y z
N MET A 1 2.12 30.62 -145.30
CA MET A 1 3.11 31.46 -146.01
C MET A 1 3.26 30.93 -147.43
N LEU A 2 2.71 31.62 -148.43
CA LEU A 2 2.70 31.20 -149.84
C LEU A 2 3.59 32.14 -150.67
N LYS A 3 4.60 31.57 -151.35
CA LYS A 3 5.48 32.21 -152.34
C LYS A 3 4.68 32.55 -153.61
N ALA A 4 4.82 33.77 -154.13
CA ALA A 4 4.34 34.14 -155.46
C ALA A 4 5.45 33.90 -156.51
N GLY A 5 5.18 33.02 -157.47
CA GLY A 5 5.99 32.80 -158.67
C GLY A 5 5.56 33.72 -159.84
N PRO A 6 6.42 33.87 -160.87
CA PRO A 6 6.40 35.01 -161.78
C PRO A 6 5.33 34.94 -162.87
N SER A 7 4.76 36.11 -163.18
CA SER A 7 3.81 36.36 -164.26
C SER A 7 4.47 36.28 -165.63
N THR A 8 4.07 35.29 -166.42
CA THR A 8 4.44 35.10 -167.83
C THR A 8 3.78 36.18 -168.70
N THR A 9 4.58 37.06 -169.31
CA THR A 9 4.12 38.11 -170.22
C THR A 9 3.69 37.51 -171.56
N ALA A 10 2.39 37.58 -171.85
CA ALA A 10 1.80 37.19 -173.12
C ALA A 10 2.32 38.08 -174.27
N ARG A 11 2.91 37.47 -175.31
CA ARG A 11 3.20 38.13 -176.60
C ARG A 11 1.87 38.45 -177.28
N SER A 12 1.52 39.73 -177.38
CA SER A 12 0.25 40.17 -177.93
C SER A 12 0.21 40.03 -179.46
N SER A 13 -0.81 39.31 -179.92
CA SER A 13 -1.17 38.98 -181.31
C SER A 13 -1.65 40.16 -182.16
N SER A 14 -1.55 41.40 -181.65
CA SER A 14 -2.20 42.56 -182.27
C SER A 14 -1.49 43.10 -183.52
N ALA A 15 -0.23 42.73 -183.76
CA ALA A 15 0.56 43.29 -184.88
C ALA A 15 0.58 42.38 -186.13
N VAL A 16 0.44 41.06 -185.96
CA VAL A 16 0.68 40.07 -187.03
C VAL A 16 -0.49 39.98 -188.01
N ALA A 17 -1.73 39.98 -187.50
CA ALA A 17 -2.92 39.89 -188.34
C ALA A 17 -3.15 41.12 -189.26
N PRO A 18 -3.00 42.38 -188.79
CA PRO A 18 -3.09 43.54 -189.68
C PRO A 18 -1.95 43.60 -190.71
N ALA A 19 -0.75 43.13 -190.34
CA ALA A 19 0.40 43.11 -191.24
C ALA A 19 0.21 42.11 -192.39
N ALA A 20 -0.32 40.91 -192.11
CA ALA A 20 -0.66 39.92 -193.14
C ALA A 20 -1.75 40.43 -194.10
N LEU A 21 -2.80 41.08 -193.56
CA LEU A 21 -3.88 41.65 -194.37
C LEU A 21 -3.42 42.80 -195.28
N ARG A 22 -2.60 43.72 -194.78
CA ARG A 22 -2.03 44.81 -195.60
C ARG A 22 -1.16 44.28 -196.75
N ARG A 23 -0.43 43.19 -196.52
CA ARG A 23 0.47 42.58 -197.51
C ARG A 23 -0.29 41.81 -198.60
N LEU A 24 -1.37 41.10 -198.22
CA LEU A 24 -2.31 40.50 -199.19
C LEU A 24 -2.98 41.56 -200.09
N GLN A 25 -3.36 42.71 -199.53
CA GLN A 25 -3.88 43.84 -200.31
C GLN A 25 -2.83 44.46 -201.25
N GLY A 26 -1.55 44.42 -200.89
CA GLY A 26 -0.43 44.81 -201.75
C GLY A 26 -0.27 43.89 -202.97
N LEU A 27 -0.41 42.58 -202.76
CA LEU A 27 -0.38 41.57 -203.82
C LEU A 27 -1.54 41.75 -204.82
N GLU A 28 -2.76 42.07 -204.32
CA GLU A 28 -3.95 42.31 -205.15
C GLU A 28 -3.77 43.51 -206.08
N LYS A 29 -3.14 44.60 -205.61
CA LYS A 29 -2.87 45.79 -206.43
C LYS A 29 -1.89 45.52 -207.57
N HIS A 30 -0.89 44.67 -207.33
CA HIS A 30 0.10 44.32 -208.36
C HIS A 30 -0.45 43.39 -209.45
N LEU A 31 -1.45 42.55 -209.13
CA LEU A 31 -2.09 41.65 -210.10
C LEU A 31 -3.10 42.35 -211.04
N LYS A 32 -3.52 43.59 -210.76
CA LYS A 32 -4.53 44.32 -211.54
C LYS A 32 -3.99 45.24 -212.65
N ASN A 33 -2.67 45.47 -212.73
CA ASN A 33 -2.07 46.24 -213.82
C ASN A 33 -1.53 45.27 -214.88
N GLU A 34 -2.11 45.30 -216.07
CA GLU A 34 -1.71 44.46 -217.20
C GLU A 34 -0.29 44.82 -217.70
N ASP A 35 0.45 43.79 -218.11
CA ASP A 35 1.84 43.76 -218.60
C ASP A 35 2.97 43.93 -217.57
N SER A 36 3.24 42.87 -216.79
CA SER A 36 4.63 42.55 -216.40
C SER A 36 4.80 41.10 -215.90
N ALA A 37 5.89 40.49 -216.34
CA ALA A 37 6.36 39.18 -215.91
C ALA A 37 6.74 39.18 -214.42
N PHE A 38 6.49 38.06 -213.73
CA PHE A 38 6.74 37.83 -212.31
C PHE A 38 8.12 38.34 -211.84
N SER A 39 8.13 39.43 -211.06
CA SER A 39 9.31 39.96 -210.37
C SER A 39 9.47 39.30 -208.99
N GLY A 40 10.71 39.22 -208.50
CA GLY A 40 11.05 38.59 -207.21
C GLY A 40 10.35 39.18 -205.98
N GLU A 41 9.76 40.38 -206.08
CA GLU A 41 9.00 41.03 -205.01
C GLU A 41 7.70 40.28 -204.68
N ILE A 42 7.02 39.68 -205.68
CA ILE A 42 5.78 38.92 -205.46
C ILE A 42 6.05 37.65 -204.63
N MET A 43 7.20 37.02 -204.85
CA MET A 43 7.59 35.80 -204.13
C MET A 43 7.94 36.13 -202.66
N GLN A 44 8.59 37.27 -202.41
CA GLN A 44 8.84 37.75 -201.04
C GLN A 44 7.55 38.05 -200.27
N TYR A 45 6.55 38.67 -200.91
CA TYR A 45 5.26 38.93 -200.26
C TYR A 45 4.52 37.62 -199.87
N LEU A 46 4.61 36.57 -200.69
CA LEU A 46 4.01 35.26 -200.37
C LEU A 46 4.74 34.55 -199.22
N GLU A 47 6.08 34.54 -199.22
CA GLU A 47 6.87 33.95 -198.13
C GLU A 47 6.59 34.64 -196.79
N ASP A 48 6.54 35.98 -196.78
CA ASP A 48 6.25 36.75 -195.59
C ASP A 48 4.82 36.48 -195.06
N THR A 49 3.86 36.20 -195.95
CA THR A 49 2.48 35.87 -195.56
C THR A 49 2.40 34.47 -194.92
N VAL A 50 3.14 33.50 -195.46
CA VAL A 50 3.25 32.15 -194.88
C VAL A 50 3.89 32.20 -193.50
N ALA A 51 4.92 33.04 -193.30
CA ALA A 51 5.55 33.23 -191.99
C ALA A 51 4.56 33.77 -190.95
N ALA A 52 3.76 34.78 -191.32
CA ALA A 52 2.75 35.35 -190.42
C ALA A 52 1.64 34.35 -190.03
N ILE A 53 1.24 33.45 -190.95
CA ILE A 53 0.24 32.40 -190.66
C ILE A 53 0.82 31.34 -189.71
N LYS A 54 2.09 30.94 -189.89
CA LYS A 54 2.76 30.04 -188.95
C LYS A 54 2.83 30.63 -187.54
N GLU A 55 3.14 31.91 -187.44
CA GLU A 55 3.20 32.61 -186.15
C GLU A 55 1.81 32.69 -185.48
N LEU A 56 0.74 32.90 -186.26
CA LEU A 56 -0.64 32.87 -185.76
C LEU A 56 -1.07 31.47 -185.25
N GLU A 57 -0.66 30.40 -185.93
CA GLU A 57 -1.00 29.03 -185.49
C GLU A 57 -0.24 28.61 -184.23
N GLU A 58 1.01 29.06 -184.05
CA GLU A 58 1.73 28.88 -182.78
C GLU A 58 1.05 29.59 -181.61
N ILE A 59 0.59 30.84 -181.81
CA ILE A 59 -0.16 31.58 -180.79
C ILE A 59 -1.47 30.86 -180.45
N ARG A 60 -2.18 30.32 -181.45
CA ARG A 60 -3.42 29.55 -181.22
C ARG A 60 -3.18 28.33 -180.34
N ARG A 61 -2.13 27.55 -180.63
CA ARG A 61 -1.79 26.33 -179.89
C ARG A 61 -1.41 26.62 -178.44
N TYR A 62 -0.56 27.63 -178.22
CA TYR A 62 -0.17 28.06 -176.89
C TYR A 62 -1.36 28.53 -176.05
N THR A 63 -2.31 29.25 -176.66
CA THR A 63 -3.51 29.73 -175.95
C THR A 63 -4.39 28.58 -175.47
N ILE A 64 -4.52 27.50 -176.25
CA ILE A 64 -5.31 26.32 -175.86
C ILE A 64 -4.66 25.61 -174.67
N GLU A 65 -3.34 25.38 -174.71
CA GLU A 65 -2.61 24.75 -173.59
C GLU A 65 -2.76 25.55 -172.28
N CYS A 66 -2.67 26.88 -172.32
CA CYS A 66 -2.91 27.72 -171.15
C CYS A 66 -4.34 27.59 -170.59
N LEU A 67 -5.35 27.47 -171.46
CA LEU A 67 -6.74 27.32 -171.03
C LEU A 67 -6.99 25.94 -170.39
N GLU A 68 -6.35 24.88 -170.89
CA GLU A 68 -6.44 23.55 -170.30
C GLU A 68 -5.81 23.52 -168.90
N GLU A 69 -4.63 24.11 -168.72
CA GLU A 69 -3.98 24.23 -167.40
C GLU A 69 -4.86 24.95 -166.38
N GLU A 70 -5.43 26.10 -166.77
CA GLU A 70 -6.29 26.87 -165.87
C GLU A 70 -7.59 26.14 -165.55
N THR A 71 -8.13 25.36 -166.49
CA THR A 71 -9.32 24.53 -166.25
C THR A 71 -9.05 23.42 -165.24
N ILE A 72 -7.89 22.75 -165.32
CA ILE A 72 -7.46 21.72 -164.34
C ILE A 72 -7.25 22.35 -162.97
N LYS A 73 -6.54 23.48 -162.90
CA LYS A 73 -6.31 24.21 -161.64
C LYS A 73 -7.63 24.64 -161.00
N ASN A 74 -8.59 25.14 -161.77
CA ASN A 74 -9.91 25.52 -161.29
C ASN A 74 -10.72 24.31 -160.77
N SER A 75 -10.66 23.18 -161.46
CA SER A 75 -11.31 21.93 -161.03
C SER A 75 -10.74 21.42 -159.69
N ASN A 76 -9.42 21.42 -159.55
CA ASN A 76 -8.75 21.06 -158.28
C ASN A 76 -9.15 22.00 -157.13
N LEU A 77 -9.26 23.30 -157.42
CA LEU A 77 -9.69 24.28 -156.42
C LEU A 77 -11.13 24.00 -155.95
N ARG A 78 -12.05 23.69 -156.88
CA ARG A 78 -13.44 23.34 -156.53
C ARG A 78 -13.55 22.07 -155.68
N PHE A 79 -12.75 21.04 -156.00
CA PHE A 79 -12.72 19.81 -155.20
C PHE A 79 -12.27 20.09 -153.76
N ARG A 80 -11.19 20.85 -153.59
CA ARG A 80 -10.72 21.28 -152.26
C ARG A 80 -11.76 22.10 -151.52
N VAL A 81 -12.34 23.12 -152.15
CA VAL A 81 -13.35 23.99 -151.52
C VAL A 81 -14.60 23.20 -151.10
N ARG A 82 -15.01 22.19 -151.89
CA ARG A 82 -16.17 21.36 -151.57
C ARG A 82 -15.94 20.43 -150.38
N ASN A 83 -14.74 19.89 -150.22
CA ASN A 83 -14.44 18.89 -149.18
C ASN A 83 -13.89 19.49 -147.88
N PHE A 84 -13.33 20.71 -147.93
CA PHE A 84 -12.74 21.40 -146.77
C PHE A 84 -13.63 21.47 -145.52
N PRO A 85 -14.95 21.78 -145.63
CA PRO A 85 -15.82 21.84 -144.44
C PRO A 85 -15.98 20.49 -143.73
N GLY A 86 -15.97 19.38 -144.48
CA GLY A 86 -16.08 18.03 -143.91
C GLY A 86 -14.83 17.62 -143.13
N GLU A 87 -13.65 17.96 -143.65
CA GLU A 87 -12.36 17.73 -142.99
C GLU A 87 -12.26 18.53 -141.68
N ILE A 88 -12.66 19.80 -141.67
CA ILE A 88 -12.67 20.65 -140.47
C ILE A 88 -13.64 20.11 -139.41
N MET A 89 -14.85 19.67 -139.80
CA MET A 89 -15.82 19.11 -138.86
C MET A 89 -15.31 17.81 -138.23
N ALA A 90 -14.65 16.94 -139.01
CA ALA A 90 -14.06 15.71 -138.48
C ALA A 90 -12.92 16.00 -137.50
N GLU A 91 -12.06 16.98 -137.79
CA GLU A 91 -10.97 17.39 -136.92
C GLU A 91 -11.49 18.04 -135.62
N MET A 92 -12.49 18.93 -135.69
CA MET A 92 -13.14 19.49 -134.50
C MET A 92 -13.82 18.41 -133.66
N ALA A 93 -14.51 17.44 -134.28
CA ALA A 93 -15.15 16.35 -133.55
C ALA A 93 -14.12 15.48 -132.81
N ALA A 94 -12.97 15.19 -133.44
CA ALA A 94 -11.88 14.45 -132.82
C ALA A 94 -11.25 15.22 -131.65
N LEU A 95 -11.01 16.52 -131.79
CA LEU A 95 -10.50 17.37 -130.72
C LEU A 95 -11.48 17.46 -129.54
N VAL A 96 -12.78 17.60 -129.81
CA VAL A 96 -13.81 17.63 -128.76
C VAL A 96 -13.92 16.28 -128.04
N ALA A 97 -13.84 15.17 -128.77
CA ALA A 97 -13.83 13.83 -128.18
C ALA A 97 -12.61 13.63 -127.27
N ALA A 98 -11.41 13.97 -127.75
CA ALA A 98 -10.18 13.91 -126.96
C ALA A 98 -10.23 14.81 -125.71
N ALA A 99 -10.78 16.02 -125.82
CA ALA A 99 -10.95 16.93 -124.69
C ALA A 99 -11.94 16.38 -123.65
N ARG A 100 -13.05 15.75 -124.10
CA ARG A 100 -14.02 15.09 -123.21
C ARG A 100 -13.42 13.88 -122.52
N GLU A 101 -12.67 13.06 -123.24
CA GLU A 101 -11.99 11.88 -122.68
C GLU A 101 -10.93 12.30 -121.66
N SER A 102 -10.13 13.32 -121.97
CA SER A 102 -9.16 13.93 -121.04
C SER A 102 -9.85 14.49 -119.79
N SER A 103 -10.96 15.21 -119.95
CA SER A 103 -11.75 15.73 -118.83
C SER A 103 -12.32 14.63 -117.95
N THR A 104 -12.87 13.57 -118.55
CA THR A 104 -13.44 12.42 -117.84
C THR A 104 -12.35 11.66 -117.07
N ALA A 105 -11.19 11.45 -117.69
CA ALA A 105 -10.03 10.86 -117.02
C ALA A 105 -9.57 11.72 -115.82
N LYS A 106 -9.58 13.05 -115.96
CA LYS A 106 -9.22 13.96 -114.87
C LYS A 106 -10.25 13.94 -113.73
N ILE A 107 -11.55 13.90 -114.04
CA ILE A 107 -12.62 13.78 -113.05
C ILE A 107 -12.48 12.46 -112.28
N ASN A 108 -12.27 11.33 -112.97
CA ASN A 108 -12.08 10.03 -112.33
C ASN A 108 -10.82 10.02 -111.45
N GLN A 109 -9.73 10.63 -111.90
CA GLN A 109 -8.52 10.80 -111.09
C GLN A 109 -8.82 11.59 -109.81
N LEU A 110 -9.50 12.73 -109.91
CA LEU A 110 -9.87 13.53 -108.75
C LEU A 110 -10.83 12.80 -107.80
N GLN A 111 -11.81 12.06 -108.32
CA GLN A 111 -12.72 11.25 -107.51
C GLN A 111 -11.99 10.12 -106.77
N SER A 112 -11.05 9.45 -107.41
CA SER A 112 -10.22 8.42 -106.76
C SER A 112 -9.32 9.01 -105.66
N ALA A 113 -8.73 10.19 -105.90
CA ALA A 113 -7.94 10.91 -104.90
C ALA A 113 -8.81 11.37 -103.72
N LEU A 114 -10.01 11.90 -103.97
CA LEU A 114 -10.95 12.30 -102.92
C LEU A 114 -11.35 11.10 -102.05
N LYS A 115 -11.62 9.95 -102.68
CA LYS A 115 -11.95 8.72 -101.95
C LYS A 115 -10.78 8.26 -101.08
N SER A 116 -9.56 8.25 -101.61
CA SER A 116 -8.36 7.92 -100.86
C SER A 116 -8.14 8.86 -99.66
N ILE A 117 -8.34 10.16 -99.84
CA ILE A 117 -8.23 11.15 -98.75
C ILE A 117 -9.34 10.92 -97.70
N THR A 118 -10.55 10.57 -98.13
CA THR A 118 -11.66 10.28 -97.22
C THR A 118 -11.38 9.04 -96.37
N ASP A 119 -10.84 7.98 -97.00
CA ASP A 119 -10.44 6.76 -96.29
C ASP A 119 -9.28 7.04 -95.31
N GLU A 120 -8.34 7.91 -95.68
CA GLU A 120 -7.24 8.35 -94.80
C GLU A 120 -7.74 9.18 -93.62
N ILE A 121 -8.69 10.09 -93.83
CA ILE A 121 -9.34 10.87 -92.76
C ILE A 121 -10.04 9.92 -91.77
N ALA A 122 -10.83 8.96 -92.25
CA ALA A 122 -11.51 8.00 -91.38
C ALA A 122 -10.52 7.16 -90.55
N LEU A 123 -9.39 6.75 -91.15
CA LEU A 123 -8.33 6.02 -90.44
C LEU A 123 -7.62 6.90 -89.40
N LEU A 124 -7.45 8.19 -89.68
CA LEU A 124 -6.89 9.15 -88.72
C LEU A 124 -7.86 9.41 -87.56
N GLU A 125 -9.15 9.55 -87.82
CA GLU A 125 -10.20 9.67 -86.79
C GLU A 125 -10.23 8.42 -85.89
N GLU A 126 -10.13 7.21 -86.46
CA GLU A 126 -10.06 5.99 -85.67
C GLU A 126 -8.80 5.97 -84.77
N LYS A 127 -7.64 6.38 -85.31
CA LYS A 127 -6.41 6.51 -84.52
C LYS A 127 -6.52 7.56 -83.42
N GLU A 128 -7.16 8.70 -83.69
CA GLU A 128 -7.40 9.75 -82.71
C GLU A 128 -8.23 9.21 -81.55
N THR A 129 -9.36 8.56 -81.83
CA THR A 129 -10.21 7.98 -80.77
C THR A 129 -9.49 6.88 -79.97
N LEU A 130 -8.61 6.10 -80.60
CA LEU A 130 -7.79 5.11 -79.90
C LEU A 130 -6.78 5.79 -78.98
N CYS A 131 -6.09 6.84 -79.45
CA CYS A 131 -5.15 7.63 -78.67
C CYS A 131 -5.84 8.31 -77.48
N GLU A 132 -7.02 8.88 -77.67
CA GLU A 132 -7.82 9.47 -76.59
C GLU A 132 -8.17 8.43 -75.51
N ARG A 133 -8.68 7.25 -75.91
CA ARG A 133 -8.98 6.17 -74.95
C ARG A 133 -7.75 5.71 -74.18
N GLN A 134 -6.61 5.58 -74.85
CA GLN A 134 -5.35 5.22 -74.20
C GLN A 134 -4.86 6.33 -73.25
N HIS A 135 -5.03 7.59 -73.65
CA HIS A 135 -4.70 8.74 -72.81
C HIS A 135 -5.55 8.78 -71.54
N ASP A 136 -6.87 8.61 -71.68
CA ASP A 136 -7.80 8.57 -70.54
C ASP A 136 -7.47 7.43 -69.57
N ALA A 137 -7.20 6.23 -70.09
CA ALA A 137 -6.79 5.09 -69.27
C ALA A 137 -5.48 5.37 -68.50
N LEU A 138 -4.48 5.97 -69.16
CA LEU A 138 -3.23 6.37 -68.51
C LEU A 138 -3.46 7.47 -67.46
N CYS A 139 -4.38 8.40 -67.71
CA CYS A 139 -4.76 9.43 -66.74
C CYS A 139 -5.39 8.81 -65.48
N GLU A 140 -6.28 7.82 -65.63
CA GLU A 140 -6.86 7.08 -64.51
C GLU A 140 -5.79 6.31 -63.72
N GLU A 141 -4.87 5.61 -64.40
CA GLU A 141 -3.75 4.93 -63.76
C GLU A 141 -2.85 5.91 -63.00
N LEU A 142 -2.54 7.07 -63.57
CA LEU A 142 -1.77 8.13 -62.92
C LEU A 142 -2.48 8.67 -61.67
N GLN A 143 -3.79 8.88 -61.72
CA GLN A 143 -4.56 9.33 -60.56
C GLN A 143 -4.56 8.27 -59.44
N TYR A 144 -4.76 7.00 -59.80
CA TYR A 144 -4.68 5.89 -58.85
C TYR A 144 -3.31 5.79 -58.20
N LEU A 145 -2.23 5.84 -59.00
CA LEU A 145 -0.86 5.78 -58.51
C LEU A 145 -0.52 6.98 -57.62
N ARG A 146 -1.01 8.17 -57.98
CA ARG A 146 -0.85 9.39 -57.17
C ARG A 146 -1.55 9.26 -55.82
N LYS A 147 -2.75 8.68 -55.79
CA LYS A 147 -3.48 8.41 -54.55
C LYS A 147 -2.73 7.41 -53.67
N GLN A 148 -2.26 6.30 -54.24
CA GLN A 148 -1.42 5.32 -53.52
C GLN A 148 -0.14 5.95 -52.98
N TYR A 149 0.57 6.74 -53.79
CA TYR A 149 1.78 7.42 -53.35
C TYR A 149 1.50 8.39 -52.20
N LYS A 150 0.40 9.15 -52.28
CA LYS A 150 -0.04 10.05 -51.21
C LYS A 150 -0.32 9.27 -49.92
N GLU A 151 -1.06 8.16 -50.00
CA GLU A 151 -1.35 7.31 -48.83
C GLU A 151 -0.07 6.74 -48.19
N ILE A 152 0.90 6.31 -49.01
CA ILE A 152 2.20 5.84 -48.53
C ILE A 152 2.97 6.96 -47.83
N VAL A 153 3.01 8.16 -48.43
CA VAL A 153 3.67 9.33 -47.85
C VAL A 153 3.01 9.75 -46.54
N ASP A 154 1.67 9.77 -46.48
CA ASP A 154 0.91 10.12 -45.28
C ASP A 154 1.18 9.09 -44.15
N SER A 155 1.15 7.78 -44.46
CA SER A 155 1.54 6.73 -43.52
C SER A 155 3.00 6.87 -43.05
N LEU A 156 3.92 7.28 -43.93
CA LEU A 156 5.32 7.47 -43.57
C LEU A 156 5.48 8.68 -42.65
N ASN A 157 4.80 9.79 -42.95
CA ASN A 157 4.79 10.98 -42.13
C ASN A 157 4.22 10.70 -40.74
N GLU A 158 3.14 9.92 -40.63
CA GLU A 158 2.58 9.49 -39.35
C GLU A 158 3.59 8.65 -38.56
N LYS A 159 4.27 7.69 -39.20
CA LYS A 159 5.35 6.90 -38.55
C LYS A 159 6.53 7.77 -38.11
N ILE A 160 6.91 8.76 -38.91
CA ILE A 160 7.97 9.72 -38.55
C ILE A 160 7.52 10.56 -37.35
N ALA A 161 6.29 11.05 -37.33
CA ALA A 161 5.73 11.81 -36.21
C ALA A 161 5.71 10.98 -34.91
N VAL A 162 5.25 9.73 -34.97
CA VAL A 162 5.30 8.81 -33.83
C VAL A 162 6.74 8.55 -33.38
N LYS A 163 7.69 8.39 -34.30
CA LYS A 163 9.11 8.22 -33.97
C LYS A 163 9.69 9.47 -33.31
N ILE A 164 9.37 10.67 -33.80
CA ILE A 164 9.83 11.93 -33.21
C ILE A 164 9.27 12.06 -31.79
N ASN A 165 7.97 11.83 -31.59
CA ASN A 165 7.33 11.91 -30.28
C ASN A 165 7.89 10.88 -29.29
N THR A 166 8.12 9.64 -29.72
CA THR A 166 8.74 8.62 -28.85
C THR A 166 10.19 8.97 -28.52
N ASN A 167 10.93 9.59 -29.45
CA ASN A 167 12.29 10.04 -29.18
C ASN A 167 12.33 11.25 -28.24
N VAL A 168 11.37 12.17 -28.34
CA VAL A 168 11.19 13.27 -27.37
C VAL A 168 10.92 12.72 -25.98
N LEU A 169 9.96 11.80 -25.84
CA LEU A 169 9.67 11.14 -24.55
C LEU A 169 10.90 10.41 -24.00
N LEU A 170 11.67 9.75 -24.87
CA LEU A 170 12.91 9.07 -24.46
C LEU A 170 13.94 10.07 -23.93
N ILE A 171 14.15 11.20 -24.62
CA ILE A 171 15.04 12.27 -24.16
C ILE A 171 14.57 12.81 -22.79
N GLU A 172 13.29 13.14 -22.65
CA GLU A 172 12.72 13.62 -21.39
C GLU A 172 12.90 12.60 -20.25
N THR A 173 12.73 11.31 -20.52
CA THR A 173 12.98 10.26 -19.51
C THR A 173 14.46 10.13 -19.17
N CYS A 174 15.37 10.23 -20.14
CA CYS A 174 16.81 10.23 -19.90
C CYS A 174 17.24 11.43 -19.07
N ASP A 175 16.66 12.61 -19.30
CA ASP A 175 16.94 13.81 -18.51
C ASP A 175 16.46 13.65 -17.07
N LYS A 176 15.23 13.13 -16.87
CA LYS A 176 14.73 12.78 -15.52
C LYS A 176 15.63 11.78 -14.81
N ILE A 177 16.08 10.72 -15.49
CA ILE A 177 17.00 9.74 -14.91
C ILE A 177 18.30 10.45 -14.48
N ARG A 178 18.88 11.27 -15.35
CA ARG A 178 20.11 12.01 -15.06
C ARG A 178 19.98 12.95 -13.87
N ASP A 179 18.82 13.61 -13.73
CA ASP A 179 18.56 14.48 -12.58
C ASP A 179 18.41 13.66 -11.29
N THR A 180 17.71 12.52 -11.32
CA THR A 180 17.68 11.61 -10.17
C THR A 180 19.06 11.03 -9.83
N GLU A 181 19.92 10.76 -10.82
CA GLU A 181 21.30 10.33 -10.59
C GLU A 181 22.12 11.43 -9.89
N LYS A 182 21.98 12.70 -10.29
CA LYS A 182 22.61 13.83 -9.61
C LYS A 182 22.11 13.96 -8.16
N GLU A 183 20.82 13.80 -7.93
CA GLU A 183 20.23 13.81 -6.58
C GLU A 183 20.80 12.67 -5.72
N ILE A 184 20.93 11.47 -6.28
CA ILE A 184 21.55 10.31 -5.61
C ILE A 184 23.02 10.59 -5.30
N ILE A 185 23.77 11.19 -6.22
CA ILE A 185 25.17 11.59 -6.00
C ILE A 185 25.24 12.61 -4.86
N GLY A 186 24.38 13.63 -4.86
CA GLY A 186 24.28 14.62 -3.80
C GLY A 186 23.96 14.00 -2.44
N ALA A 187 22.99 13.08 -2.39
CA ALA A 187 22.64 12.35 -1.17
C ALA A 187 23.79 11.46 -0.66
N LYS A 188 24.54 10.80 -1.57
CA LYS A 188 25.73 10.02 -1.21
C LYS A 188 26.85 10.90 -0.66
N ALA A 189 27.09 12.07 -1.25
CA ALA A 189 28.06 13.03 -0.74
C ALA A 189 27.67 13.53 0.66
N ALA A 190 26.41 13.90 0.88
CA ALA A 190 25.91 14.29 2.18
C ALA A 190 26.02 13.16 3.23
N LEU A 191 25.79 11.91 2.82
CA LEU A 191 25.96 10.75 3.70
C LEU A 191 27.43 10.51 4.05
N ALA A 192 28.36 10.69 3.10
CA ALA A 192 29.79 10.61 3.35
C ALA A 192 30.26 11.73 4.30
N GLU A 193 29.80 12.98 4.12
CA GLU A 193 30.08 14.08 5.05
C GLU A 193 29.55 13.78 6.47
N LEU A 194 28.34 13.23 6.60
CA LEU A 194 27.81 12.81 7.89
C LEU A 194 28.65 11.68 8.51
N GLN A 195 29.09 10.71 7.72
CA GLN A 195 29.98 9.63 8.17
C GLN A 195 31.34 10.15 8.63
N GLU A 196 31.86 11.23 8.05
CA GLU A 196 33.12 11.88 8.48
C GLU A 196 32.92 12.74 9.75
N GLN A 197 31.77 13.41 9.88
CA GLN A 197 31.46 14.23 11.07
C GLN A 197 31.15 13.41 12.33
N ILE A 198 30.61 12.19 12.19
CA ILE A 198 30.30 11.29 13.32
C ILE A 198 31.54 10.98 14.19
N PRO A 199 32.67 10.48 13.66
CA PRO A 199 33.86 10.19 14.47
C PRO A 199 34.48 11.46 15.07
N GLU A 200 34.38 12.61 14.39
CA GLU A 200 34.85 13.89 14.94
C GLU A 200 34.00 14.35 16.14
N LYS A 201 32.67 14.17 16.06
CA LYS A 201 31.75 14.44 17.19
C LYS A 201 31.95 13.44 18.34
N ILE A 202 32.16 12.16 18.04
CA ILE A 202 32.48 11.13 19.05
C ILE A 202 33.79 11.49 19.77
N SER A 203 34.85 11.85 19.04
CA SER A 203 36.13 12.27 19.63
C SER A 203 36.00 13.53 20.50
N LYS A 204 35.17 14.50 20.09
CA LYS A 204 34.86 15.68 20.91
C LYS A 204 34.13 15.31 22.21
N LEU A 205 33.19 14.36 22.14
CA LEU A 205 32.47 13.87 23.33
C LEU A 205 33.36 13.05 24.26
N GLU A 206 34.24 12.20 23.73
CA GLU A 206 35.22 11.43 24.51
C GLU A 206 36.18 12.36 25.27
N LYS A 207 36.70 13.40 24.60
CA LYS A 207 37.53 14.42 25.26
C LYS A 207 36.77 15.17 26.36
N ALA A 208 35.51 15.52 26.13
CA ALA A 208 34.67 16.16 27.15
C ALA A 208 34.40 15.23 28.35
N LEU A 209 34.25 13.92 28.11
CA LEU A 209 34.08 12.92 29.15
C LEU A 209 35.36 12.74 29.97
N GLU A 210 36.53 12.64 29.33
CA GLU A 210 37.83 12.59 30.02
C GLU A 210 38.07 13.83 30.87
N GLU A 211 37.73 15.01 30.36
CA GLU A 211 37.86 16.28 31.06
C GLU A 211 36.88 16.37 32.25
N CYS A 212 35.66 15.85 32.10
CA CYS A 212 34.70 15.72 33.18
C CYS A 212 35.18 14.75 34.27
N ASP A 213 35.77 13.62 33.89
CA ASP A 213 36.36 12.65 34.81
C ASP A 213 37.58 13.22 35.54
N LYS A 214 38.41 14.01 34.84
CA LYS A 214 39.51 14.74 35.47
C LYS A 214 38.99 15.74 36.51
N LYS A 215 37.97 16.54 36.17
CA LYS A 215 37.30 17.45 37.11
C LYS A 215 36.69 16.71 38.30
N LYS A 216 36.11 15.52 38.08
CA LYS A 216 35.55 14.68 39.15
C LYS A 216 36.64 14.18 40.11
N ARG A 217 37.81 13.77 39.59
CA ARG A 217 38.97 13.40 40.42
C ARG A 217 39.52 14.60 41.19
N GLU A 218 39.65 15.75 40.54
CA GLU A 218 40.07 17.01 41.17
C GLU A 218 39.11 17.44 42.30
N MET A 219 37.79 17.41 42.05
CA MET A 219 36.77 17.69 43.09
C MET A 219 36.80 16.68 44.23
N LYS A 220 37.12 15.41 43.97
CA LYS A 220 37.30 14.41 45.02
C LYS A 220 38.51 14.73 45.89
N ILE A 221 39.66 15.06 45.28
CA ILE A 221 40.86 15.49 46.00
C ILE A 221 40.57 16.75 46.81
N ILE A 222 39.91 17.76 46.24
CA ILE A 222 39.53 18.99 46.95
C ILE A 222 38.62 18.67 48.14
N ARG A 223 37.63 17.80 47.97
CA ARG A 223 36.73 17.39 49.06
C ARG A 223 37.49 16.67 50.17
N ASP A 224 38.35 15.72 49.84
CA ASP A 224 39.12 14.95 50.81
C ASP A 224 40.12 15.87 51.54
N THR A 225 40.73 16.83 50.82
CA THR A 225 41.62 17.84 51.39
C THR A 225 40.85 18.81 52.29
N GLN A 226 39.67 19.29 51.87
CA GLN A 226 38.80 20.12 52.69
C GLN A 226 38.29 19.39 53.93
N GLN A 227 37.97 18.10 53.84
CA GLN A 227 37.53 17.31 54.99
C GLN A 227 38.68 17.12 56.00
N ALA A 228 39.90 16.90 55.53
CA ALA A 228 41.11 16.86 56.36
C ALA A 228 41.47 18.23 56.95
N GLU A 229 41.29 19.32 56.21
CA GLU A 229 41.47 20.68 56.71
C GLU A 229 40.38 21.05 57.72
N THR A 230 39.13 20.61 57.53
CA THR A 230 38.02 20.90 58.44
C THR A 230 38.18 20.12 59.75
N SER A 231 38.69 18.89 59.70
CA SER A 231 39.01 18.12 60.92
C SER A 231 40.21 18.71 61.67
N LYS A 232 41.25 19.17 60.96
CA LYS A 232 42.36 19.93 61.55
C LYS A 232 41.90 21.26 62.14
N LYS A 233 41.12 22.04 61.39
CA LYS A 233 40.52 23.30 61.86
C LYS A 233 39.59 23.09 63.05
N LYS A 234 38.89 21.96 63.15
CA LYS A 234 38.07 21.62 64.31
C LYS A 234 38.94 21.39 65.56
N GLN A 235 40.02 20.61 65.45
CA GLN A 235 40.99 20.45 66.54
C GLN A 235 41.69 21.78 66.91
N GLU A 236 42.04 22.59 65.91
CA GLU A 236 42.60 23.92 66.13
C GLU A 236 41.57 24.87 66.76
N PHE A 237 40.30 24.79 66.39
CA PHE A 237 39.23 25.60 66.97
C PHE A 237 38.97 25.21 68.42
N GLU A 238 38.95 23.92 68.77
CA GLU A 238 38.90 23.47 70.16
C GLU A 238 40.08 24.03 70.98
N ASN A 239 41.30 23.94 70.43
CA ASN A 239 42.51 24.48 71.08
C ASN A 239 42.55 26.02 71.13
N LEU A 240 42.02 26.70 70.12
CA LEU A 240 41.93 28.15 70.06
C LEU A 240 40.80 28.68 70.93
N ASN A 241 39.70 27.95 71.12
CA ASN A 241 38.62 28.31 72.03
C ASN A 241 39.10 28.28 73.49
N VAL A 242 39.93 27.29 73.84
CA VAL A 242 40.66 27.24 75.13
C VAL A 242 41.60 28.44 75.27
N LYS A 243 42.37 28.79 74.23
CA LYS A 243 43.24 29.98 74.24
C LYS A 243 42.49 31.32 74.17
N LEU A 244 41.28 31.37 73.60
CA LEU A 244 40.45 32.57 73.47
C LEU A 244 39.87 32.96 74.83
N LEU A 245 39.47 31.97 75.64
CA LEU A 245 39.10 32.17 77.05
C LEU A 245 40.26 32.76 77.86
N ASP A 246 41.50 32.34 77.60
CA ASP A 246 42.70 32.88 78.26
C ASP A 246 43.14 34.27 77.74
N LEU A 247 42.82 34.62 76.49
CA LEU A 247 43.23 35.88 75.84
C LEU A 247 42.17 36.99 75.87
N GLN A 248 40.94 36.70 76.29
CA GLN A 248 39.85 37.68 76.44
C GLN A 248 40.19 38.91 77.31
N PRO A 249 40.97 38.81 78.41
CA PRO A 249 41.43 40.00 79.16
C PRO A 249 42.56 40.79 78.47
N LEU A 250 43.31 40.17 77.53
CA LEU A 250 44.35 40.83 76.73
C LEU A 250 43.78 41.58 75.51
N ILE A 251 42.70 41.07 74.91
CA ILE A 251 42.00 41.70 73.76
C ILE A 251 41.38 43.04 74.15
N SER A 252 40.82 43.16 75.35
CA SER A 252 40.34 44.44 75.91
C SER A 252 41.46 45.49 76.03
N ARG A 253 42.71 45.05 76.22
CA ARG A 253 43.89 45.92 76.36
C ARG A 253 44.48 46.36 75.02
N ASN A 254 44.32 45.58 73.95
CA ASN A 254 44.79 45.92 72.59
C ASN A 254 43.74 46.66 71.75
N SER A 255 42.44 46.53 72.06
CA SER A 255 41.37 47.30 71.40
C SER A 255 41.53 48.82 71.58
N THR A 256 42.19 49.27 72.65
CA THR A 256 42.52 50.70 72.86
C THR A 256 43.76 51.15 72.10
N ALA A 257 44.64 50.23 71.68
CA ALA A 257 45.82 50.54 70.86
C ALA A 257 45.48 50.61 69.36
N ILE A 258 44.53 49.79 68.87
CA ILE A 258 44.11 49.74 67.46
C ILE A 258 43.37 51.02 67.03
N SER A 259 42.56 51.61 67.91
CA SER A 259 41.91 52.90 67.65
C SER A 259 42.89 54.05 67.35
N ASN A 260 44.16 53.93 67.76
CA ASN A 260 45.19 54.95 67.51
C ASN A 260 45.87 54.79 66.14
N GLU A 261 45.98 53.57 65.59
CA GLU A 261 46.64 53.33 64.29
C GLU A 261 45.71 53.47 63.07
N GLU A 262 44.39 53.31 63.24
CA GLU A 262 43.41 53.59 62.16
C GLU A 262 43.46 55.04 61.67
N SER A 263 43.90 55.98 62.54
CA SER A 263 44.13 57.39 62.18
C SER A 263 45.30 57.61 61.21
N ARG A 264 46.29 56.69 61.17
CA ARG A 264 47.47 56.77 60.28
C ARG A 264 47.20 56.21 58.89
N ILE A 265 46.32 55.21 58.75
CA ILE A 265 45.98 54.58 57.46
C ILE A 265 45.19 55.52 56.55
N ALA A 266 44.34 56.40 57.11
CA ALA A 266 43.62 57.41 56.34
C ALA A 266 44.54 58.37 55.56
N LYS A 267 45.77 58.63 56.05
CA LYS A 267 46.74 59.54 55.43
C LYS A 267 47.56 58.92 54.27
N LEU A 268 47.53 57.59 54.10
CA LEU A 268 48.28 56.90 53.03
C LEU A 268 47.44 56.66 51.76
N LYS A 269 46.11 56.58 51.88
CA LYS A 269 45.19 56.39 50.72
C LYS A 269 45.18 57.56 49.73
N GLU A 270 45.49 58.78 50.18
CA GLU A 270 45.47 59.98 49.33
C GLU A 270 46.64 60.04 48.32
N LYS A 271 47.76 59.36 48.60
CA LYS A 271 48.92 59.30 47.68
C LYS A 271 48.75 58.33 46.51
N SER A 272 47.92 57.28 46.65
CA SER A 272 47.71 56.25 45.61
C SER A 272 46.95 56.79 44.38
N ASN A 273 45.98 57.69 44.58
CA ASN A 273 45.13 58.26 43.51
C ASN A 273 45.88 59.16 42.51
N LYS A 274 47.14 59.54 42.77
CA LYS A 274 47.93 60.41 41.88
C LYS A 274 48.73 59.64 40.81
N LEU A 275 48.90 58.32 40.95
CA LEU A 275 49.66 57.50 39.99
C LEU A 275 48.79 56.91 38.86
N GLU A 276 47.49 56.73 39.11
CA GLU A 276 46.54 56.10 38.18
C GLU A 276 46.22 56.97 36.95
N LYS A 277 46.28 58.30 37.07
CA LYS A 277 46.06 59.25 35.96
C LYS A 277 47.19 59.30 34.92
N LYS A 278 48.35 58.66 35.16
CA LYS A 278 49.53 58.72 34.27
C LYS A 278 49.54 57.62 33.19
N LEU A 279 48.78 56.55 33.37
CA LEU A 279 48.75 55.37 32.47
C LEU A 279 47.79 55.54 31.27
N GLU A 280 46.84 56.47 31.36
CA GLU A 280 45.74 56.63 30.39
C GLU A 280 46.13 57.44 29.13
N LEU A 281 47.29 58.11 29.15
CA LEU A 281 47.79 58.96 28.05
C LEU A 281 48.55 58.16 26.95
N GLU A 282 49.11 56.99 27.24
CA GLU A 282 49.89 56.20 26.27
C GLU A 282 49.03 55.38 25.29
N LYS A 283 47.78 55.05 25.63
CA LYS A 283 46.89 54.25 24.77
C LYS A 283 46.41 54.98 23.49
N LYS A 284 46.47 56.31 23.44
CA LYS A 284 45.96 57.11 22.31
C LYS A 284 46.89 57.12 21.08
N ASN A 285 48.15 56.72 21.20
CA ASN A 285 49.15 56.84 20.12
C ASN A 285 49.27 55.60 19.19
N MET A 286 48.68 54.45 19.54
CA MET A 286 48.81 53.23 18.73
C MET A 286 47.77 53.10 17.59
N LEU A 287 46.69 53.90 17.62
CA LEU A 287 45.59 53.87 16.65
C LEU A 287 45.91 54.58 15.31
N ALA A 288 46.93 55.46 15.26
CA ALA A 288 47.27 56.26 14.09
C ALA A 288 48.15 55.53 13.04
N LEU A 289 48.63 54.31 13.31
CA LEU A 289 49.56 53.59 12.42
C LEU A 289 48.86 52.61 11.43
N SER A 290 47.57 52.33 11.63
CA SER A 290 46.80 51.33 10.88
C SER A 290 46.26 51.82 9.53
N GLU A 291 46.08 53.14 9.34
CA GLU A 291 45.48 53.71 8.13
C GLU A 291 46.44 53.76 6.93
N LYS A 292 47.75 53.60 7.15
CA LYS A 292 48.80 53.73 6.12
C LYS A 292 48.98 52.48 5.22
N LYS A 293 48.29 51.37 5.52
CA LYS A 293 48.34 50.10 4.76
C LYS A 293 47.28 50.01 3.65
N SER A 294 46.26 50.86 3.68
CA SER A 294 45.15 50.88 2.72
C SER A 294 45.53 51.52 1.36
N THR A 295 46.52 52.41 1.34
CA THR A 295 46.94 53.16 0.14
C THR A 295 47.80 52.37 -0.85
N LEU A 296 48.27 51.15 -0.50
CA LEU A 296 49.10 50.32 -1.38
C LEU A 296 48.29 49.39 -2.30
N ALA A 297 47.03 49.09 -1.96
CA ALA A 297 46.15 48.23 -2.77
C ALA A 297 45.48 48.97 -3.94
N LEU A 298 45.49 50.30 -3.93
CA LEU A 298 44.84 51.15 -4.94
C LEU A 298 45.76 51.44 -6.15
N PHE A 299 47.08 51.26 -6.00
CA PHE A 299 48.09 51.52 -7.03
C PHE A 299 48.17 50.40 -8.10
N ASN A 300 47.99 49.13 -7.72
CA ASN A 300 48.07 47.99 -8.65
C ASN A 300 46.85 47.83 -9.57
N ARG A 301 45.72 48.50 -9.27
CA ARG A 301 44.49 48.46 -10.08
C ARG A 301 44.52 49.44 -11.25
N ILE A 302 45.22 50.57 -11.11
CA ILE A 302 45.31 51.64 -12.12
C ILE A 302 46.25 51.26 -13.28
N GLN A 303 47.22 50.37 -13.06
CA GLN A 303 48.21 49.97 -14.07
C GLN A 303 47.67 48.93 -15.09
N LEU A 304 46.62 48.18 -14.74
CA LEU A 304 45.97 47.20 -15.65
C LEU A 304 44.86 47.83 -16.52
N GLU A 305 44.26 48.94 -16.09
CA GLU A 305 43.25 49.68 -16.88
C GLU A 305 43.89 50.53 -18.01
N SER A 306 45.16 50.93 -17.89
CA SER A 306 45.88 51.69 -18.93
C SER A 306 46.32 50.87 -20.15
N GLU A 307 46.52 49.56 -20.01
CA GLU A 307 46.94 48.68 -21.11
C GLU A 307 45.76 48.22 -21.99
N LEU A 308 44.55 48.12 -21.41
CA LEU A 308 43.30 47.81 -22.12
C LEU A 308 42.82 48.98 -23.00
N PHE A 309 43.03 50.22 -22.54
CA PHE A 309 42.67 51.44 -23.29
C PHE A 309 43.53 51.64 -24.56
N HIS A 310 44.80 51.22 -24.54
CA HIS A 310 45.71 51.38 -25.69
C HIS A 310 45.45 50.38 -26.83
N LEU A 311 44.95 49.18 -26.54
CA LEU A 311 44.56 48.18 -27.55
C LEU A 311 43.21 48.51 -28.21
N GLN A 312 42.29 49.15 -27.49
CA GLN A 312 40.97 49.56 -28.00
C GLN A 312 41.06 50.79 -28.92
N SER A 313 42.03 51.69 -28.69
CA SER A 313 42.29 52.87 -29.52
C SER A 313 42.93 52.53 -30.88
N LYS A 314 43.79 51.49 -30.97
CA LYS A 314 44.39 51.03 -32.25
C LYS A 314 43.39 50.34 -33.18
N TYR A 315 42.47 49.55 -32.63
CA TYR A 315 41.44 48.86 -33.43
C TYR A 315 40.40 49.81 -34.04
N ALA A 316 40.13 50.94 -33.36
CA ALA A 316 39.21 51.96 -33.86
C ALA A 316 39.77 52.76 -35.06
N GLN A 317 41.08 53.01 -35.10
CA GLN A 317 41.74 53.75 -36.17
C GLN A 317 41.84 52.94 -37.48
N GLU A 318 42.18 51.65 -37.42
CA GLU A 318 42.25 50.78 -38.62
C GLU A 318 40.87 50.55 -39.26
N LYS A 319 39.81 50.51 -38.46
CA LYS A 319 38.43 50.37 -38.96
C LYS A 319 37.99 51.60 -39.76
N GLU A 320 38.37 52.81 -39.33
CA GLU A 320 37.99 54.06 -39.99
C GLU A 320 38.74 54.30 -41.32
N ASP A 321 39.97 53.79 -41.44
CA ASP A 321 40.77 53.86 -42.67
C ASP A 321 40.25 52.91 -43.77
N PHE A 322 39.81 51.69 -43.41
CA PHE A 322 39.14 50.79 -44.36
C PHE A 322 37.78 51.31 -44.86
N ASP A 323 37.01 52.00 -44.00
CA ASP A 323 35.73 52.61 -44.38
C ASP A 323 35.87 53.86 -45.29
N LYS A 324 37.07 54.46 -45.36
CA LYS A 324 37.40 55.52 -46.33
C LYS A 324 37.79 54.96 -47.71
N GLU A 325 38.54 53.86 -47.78
CA GLU A 325 38.87 53.19 -49.05
C GLU A 325 37.65 52.51 -49.71
N LEU A 326 36.74 51.97 -48.89
CA LEU A 326 35.49 51.35 -49.39
C LEU A 326 34.50 52.38 -49.99
N ARG A 327 34.54 53.64 -49.53
CA ARG A 327 33.72 54.72 -50.11
C ARG A 327 34.26 55.19 -51.46
N LYS A 328 35.58 55.36 -51.58
CA LYS A 328 36.25 55.77 -52.82
C LYS A 328 36.06 54.75 -53.96
N THR A 329 36.16 53.46 -53.65
CA THR A 329 35.93 52.37 -54.61
C THR A 329 34.47 52.20 -55.04
N LYS A 330 33.49 52.63 -54.22
CA LYS A 330 32.06 52.65 -54.59
C LYS A 330 31.69 53.82 -55.52
N GLU A 331 32.34 54.98 -55.38
CA GLU A 331 32.16 56.12 -56.28
C GLU A 331 32.77 55.87 -57.67
N ASP A 332 33.95 55.24 -57.74
CA ASP A 332 34.58 54.86 -59.01
C ASP A 332 33.77 53.80 -59.80
N LEU A 333 33.10 52.88 -59.09
CA LEU A 333 32.20 51.88 -59.68
C LEU A 333 30.88 52.50 -60.21
N HIS A 334 30.41 53.60 -59.62
CA HIS A 334 29.22 54.33 -60.09
C HIS A 334 29.52 55.15 -61.36
N ASN A 335 30.67 55.82 -61.42
CA ASN A 335 31.12 56.59 -62.58
C ASN A 335 31.39 55.70 -63.82
N ALA A 336 31.98 54.51 -63.63
CA ALA A 336 32.19 53.53 -64.71
C ALA A 336 30.87 52.98 -65.29
N LYS A 337 29.82 52.80 -64.46
CA LYS A 337 28.49 52.36 -64.91
C LYS A 337 27.75 53.43 -65.72
N CYS A 338 27.88 54.71 -65.38
CA CYS A 338 27.29 55.82 -66.13
C CYS A 338 27.96 56.04 -67.51
N LEU A 339 29.28 55.83 -67.61
CA LEU A 339 30.04 55.96 -68.86
C LEU A 339 29.73 54.82 -69.86
N ASN A 340 29.53 53.59 -69.36
CA ASN A 340 29.15 52.42 -70.17
C ASN A 340 27.72 52.55 -70.75
N LYS A 341 26.80 53.16 -70.00
CA LYS A 341 25.41 53.40 -70.44
C LYS A 341 25.32 54.44 -71.59
N LYS A 342 26.24 55.41 -71.63
CA LYS A 342 26.32 56.43 -72.69
C LYS A 342 26.91 55.87 -74.00
N LEU A 343 27.96 55.05 -73.91
CA LEU A 343 28.60 54.39 -75.06
C LEU A 343 27.71 53.34 -75.75
N ARG A 344 26.78 52.70 -75.03
CA ARG A 344 25.77 51.80 -75.65
C ARG A 344 24.80 52.54 -76.57
N LEU A 345 24.28 53.69 -76.15
CA LEU A 345 23.32 54.49 -76.93
C LEU A 345 23.94 55.12 -78.18
N GLU A 346 25.23 55.48 -78.16
CA GLU A 346 25.96 55.99 -79.33
C GLU A 346 26.30 54.89 -80.36
N ASN A 347 26.48 53.64 -79.92
CA ASN A 347 26.77 52.48 -80.77
C ASN A 347 25.50 51.91 -81.46
N GLU A 348 24.35 51.97 -80.79
CA GLU A 348 23.04 51.64 -81.38
C GLU A 348 22.65 52.61 -82.53
N ALA A 349 22.96 53.91 -82.41
CA ALA A 349 22.64 54.93 -83.41
C ALA A 349 23.54 54.90 -84.67
N ALA A 350 24.76 54.33 -84.56
CA ALA A 350 25.68 54.17 -85.68
C ALA A 350 25.37 52.94 -86.55
N ARG A 351 24.83 51.85 -85.94
CA ARG A 351 24.38 50.66 -86.68
C ARG A 351 23.19 50.96 -87.60
N GLN A 352 22.20 51.73 -87.15
CA GLN A 352 20.99 52.02 -87.94
C GLN A 352 21.23 52.93 -89.17
N LYS A 353 22.35 53.66 -89.27
CA LYS A 353 22.69 54.50 -90.44
C LYS A 353 23.58 53.81 -91.48
N TYR A 354 24.23 52.69 -91.12
CA TYR A 354 25.07 51.90 -92.03
C TYR A 354 24.25 50.83 -92.79
N GLU A 355 23.12 50.43 -92.22
CA GLU A 355 22.20 49.40 -92.74
C GLU A 355 21.17 49.95 -93.76
N GLN A 356 21.18 51.25 -94.08
CA GLN A 356 20.25 51.87 -95.05
C GLN A 356 20.92 52.46 -96.31
N LEU A 357 22.25 52.46 -96.42
CA LEU A 357 22.98 53.03 -97.58
C LEU A 357 23.83 52.00 -98.35
N LEU A 358 23.98 50.77 -97.84
CA LEU A 358 24.78 49.71 -98.49
C LEU A 358 23.95 48.78 -99.39
N GLU A 359 22.62 48.81 -99.24
CA GLU A 359 21.69 47.83 -99.82
C GLU A 359 20.98 48.32 -101.10
N GLU A 360 21.22 49.56 -101.56
CA GLU A 360 20.48 50.09 -102.73
C GLU A 360 21.33 50.35 -104.00
N GLU A 361 22.66 50.40 -103.96
CA GLU A 361 23.41 50.98 -105.10
C GLU A 361 24.39 50.05 -105.84
N ARG A 362 24.76 48.88 -105.31
CA ARG A 362 25.81 48.06 -105.96
C ARG A 362 25.37 46.74 -106.55
N ASP A 363 24.14 46.31 -106.26
CA ASP A 363 23.59 45.04 -106.74
C ASP A 363 23.12 45.04 -108.21
N TRP A 364 23.12 46.18 -108.93
CA TRP A 364 22.55 46.22 -110.29
C TRP A 364 23.53 46.44 -111.45
N ALA A 365 24.79 46.80 -111.19
CA ALA A 365 25.68 47.28 -112.26
C ALA A 365 26.79 46.30 -112.70
N ILE A 366 27.32 45.46 -111.83
CA ILE A 366 28.57 44.71 -112.13
C ILE A 366 28.30 43.23 -112.46
N GLU A 367 27.16 42.69 -112.04
CA GLU A 367 26.68 41.34 -112.36
C GLU A 367 26.50 41.08 -113.86
N ARG A 368 26.47 42.14 -114.69
CA ARG A 368 26.30 42.05 -116.15
C ARG A 368 27.60 41.83 -116.93
N ASP A 369 28.74 42.31 -116.43
CA ASP A 369 30.00 42.33 -117.20
C ASP A 369 31.01 41.24 -116.76
N GLU A 370 30.78 40.56 -115.62
CA GLU A 370 31.61 39.43 -115.15
C GLU A 370 31.26 38.06 -115.78
N VAL A 371 30.07 37.89 -116.37
CA VAL A 371 29.59 36.58 -116.88
C VAL A 371 30.25 36.18 -118.21
N VAL A 372 30.71 37.15 -119.00
CA VAL A 372 31.31 36.91 -120.33
C VAL A 372 32.79 36.54 -120.25
N ALA A 373 33.50 36.92 -119.19
CA ALA A 373 34.93 36.58 -118.98
C ALA A 373 35.15 35.24 -118.23
N LYS A 374 34.17 34.76 -117.44
CA LYS A 374 34.29 33.55 -116.59
C LYS A 374 34.09 32.20 -117.31
N LEU A 375 33.79 32.16 -118.62
CA LEU A 375 33.59 30.91 -119.37
C LEU A 375 34.89 30.27 -119.92
N GLY A 376 36.01 31.01 -119.96
CA GLY A 376 37.29 30.54 -120.52
C GLY A 376 38.29 29.92 -119.53
N GLU A 377 38.10 30.11 -118.21
CA GLU A 377 39.04 29.68 -117.16
C GLU A 377 38.57 28.45 -116.33
N LEU A 378 37.49 27.77 -116.72
CA LEU A 378 36.84 26.70 -115.94
C LEU A 378 37.51 25.29 -116.00
N SER A 379 38.84 25.22 -116.14
CA SER A 379 39.60 23.95 -116.08
C SER A 379 40.24 23.66 -114.69
N PRO A 380 40.87 24.64 -114.00
CA PRO A 380 41.49 24.39 -112.68
C PRO A 380 40.49 24.29 -111.50
N SER A 381 39.30 24.88 -111.63
CA SER A 381 38.24 24.84 -110.60
C SER A 381 37.62 23.44 -110.43
N LEU A 382 37.59 22.64 -111.50
CA LEU A 382 37.08 21.26 -111.47
C LEU A 382 38.02 20.35 -110.64
N ASN A 383 39.34 20.55 -110.74
CA ASN A 383 40.34 19.82 -109.95
C ASN A 383 40.33 20.21 -108.46
N GLY A 384 40.13 21.49 -108.13
CA GLY A 384 39.97 21.93 -106.74
C GLY A 384 38.70 21.39 -106.06
N LYS A 385 37.59 21.27 -106.81
CA LYS A 385 36.34 20.65 -106.32
C LYS A 385 36.48 19.14 -106.15
N LEU A 386 37.25 18.45 -106.99
CA LEU A 386 37.57 17.04 -106.83
C LEU A 386 38.43 16.78 -105.58
N GLN A 387 39.40 17.64 -105.29
CA GLN A 387 40.24 17.52 -104.09
C GLN A 387 39.47 17.82 -102.79
N LEU A 388 38.58 18.81 -102.80
CA LEU A 388 37.61 19.04 -101.71
C LEU A 388 36.63 17.87 -101.51
N LEU A 389 36.22 17.20 -102.58
CA LEU A 389 35.40 15.99 -102.52
C LEU A 389 36.17 14.80 -101.93
N GLU A 390 37.46 14.65 -102.26
CA GLU A 390 38.34 13.64 -101.67
C GLU A 390 38.58 13.90 -100.17
N ASP A 391 38.81 15.16 -99.78
CA ASP A 391 38.95 15.58 -98.38
C ASP A 391 37.65 15.38 -97.59
N LYS A 392 36.49 15.73 -98.18
CA LYS A 392 35.18 15.50 -97.57
C LYS A 392 34.85 14.01 -97.45
N LYS A 393 35.26 13.18 -98.41
CA LYS A 393 35.12 11.71 -98.36
C LYS A 393 36.04 11.07 -97.31
N MET A 394 37.21 11.65 -97.08
CA MET A 394 38.09 11.24 -95.98
C MET A 394 37.55 11.69 -94.62
N GLU A 395 36.96 12.88 -94.51
CA GLU A 395 36.22 13.32 -93.31
C GLU A 395 35.00 12.41 -93.05
N GLU A 396 34.22 12.05 -94.06
CA GLU A 396 33.09 11.13 -93.97
C GLU A 396 33.54 9.76 -93.43
N LYS A 397 34.58 9.16 -94.00
CA LYS A 397 35.17 7.90 -93.49
C LYS A 397 35.68 8.02 -92.05
N ASN A 398 36.24 9.17 -91.67
CA ASN A 398 36.69 9.39 -90.30
C ASN A 398 35.52 9.58 -89.32
N LEU A 399 34.42 10.17 -89.77
CA LEU A 399 33.19 10.30 -89.00
C LEU A 399 32.46 8.95 -88.88
N GLU A 400 32.40 8.14 -89.94
CA GLU A 400 31.90 6.77 -89.89
C GLU A 400 32.67 5.91 -88.89
N LYS A 401 34.01 5.95 -88.92
CA LYS A 401 34.84 5.28 -87.90
C LYS A 401 34.60 5.79 -86.48
N LYS A 402 34.30 7.09 -86.30
CA LYS A 402 33.91 7.62 -84.99
C LYS A 402 32.53 7.12 -84.56
N ILE A 403 31.57 7.04 -85.47
CA ILE A 403 30.25 6.48 -85.22
C ILE A 403 30.37 5.01 -84.81
N GLU A 404 31.12 4.20 -85.56
CA GLU A 404 31.34 2.78 -85.28
C GLU A 404 32.01 2.57 -83.90
N ASN A 405 32.99 3.40 -83.56
CA ASN A 405 33.62 3.39 -82.22
C ASN A 405 32.65 3.81 -81.11
N LEU A 406 31.78 4.80 -81.36
CA LEU A 406 30.76 5.23 -80.40
C LEU A 406 29.67 4.18 -80.22
N GLU A 407 29.27 3.50 -81.28
CA GLU A 407 28.32 2.38 -81.25
C GLU A 407 28.90 1.19 -80.49
N ALA A 408 30.17 0.82 -80.74
CA ALA A 408 30.87 -0.21 -79.98
C ALA A 408 30.96 0.15 -78.49
N ARG A 409 31.23 1.43 -78.17
CA ARG A 409 31.26 1.93 -76.78
C ARG A 409 29.88 1.90 -76.14
N LEU A 410 28.83 2.28 -76.85
CA LEU A 410 27.44 2.20 -76.39
C LEU A 410 27.01 0.75 -76.14
N LEU A 411 27.37 -0.17 -77.02
CA LEU A 411 27.12 -1.60 -76.85
C LEU A 411 27.83 -2.15 -75.61
N ASN A 412 29.09 -1.78 -75.40
CA ASN A 412 29.84 -2.21 -74.22
C ASN A 412 29.30 -1.59 -72.92
N MET A 413 28.82 -0.34 -72.95
CA MET A 413 28.12 0.28 -71.82
C MET A 413 26.78 -0.41 -71.54
N ARG A 414 26.00 -0.76 -72.56
CA ARG A 414 24.76 -1.52 -72.40
C ARG A 414 25.02 -2.90 -71.79
N LYS A 415 26.06 -3.60 -72.25
CA LYS A 415 26.47 -4.90 -71.72
C LYS A 415 26.87 -4.81 -70.24
N THR A 416 27.74 -3.87 -69.89
CA THR A 416 28.13 -3.65 -68.49
C THR A 416 26.97 -3.19 -67.60
N CYS A 417 26.02 -2.41 -68.12
CA CYS A 417 24.79 -2.07 -67.39
C CYS A 417 23.89 -3.29 -67.20
N ALA A 418 23.75 -4.15 -68.21
CA ALA A 418 22.97 -5.39 -68.11
C ALA A 418 23.59 -6.37 -67.08
N GLU A 419 24.92 -6.51 -67.06
CA GLU A 419 25.64 -7.31 -66.06
C GLU A 419 25.44 -6.78 -64.64
N LYS A 420 25.52 -5.46 -64.44
CA LYS A 420 25.22 -4.82 -63.15
C LYS A 420 23.75 -4.97 -62.73
N LEU A 421 22.82 -4.87 -63.66
CA LEU A 421 21.40 -5.10 -63.39
C LEU A 421 21.15 -6.55 -62.97
N ALA A 422 21.80 -7.52 -63.63
CA ALA A 422 21.71 -8.93 -63.27
C ALA A 422 22.28 -9.19 -61.86
N SER A 423 23.44 -8.61 -61.52
CA SER A 423 24.02 -8.75 -60.18
C SER A 423 23.13 -8.13 -59.10
N LEU A 424 22.63 -6.91 -59.32
CA LEU A 424 21.71 -6.24 -58.39
C LEU A 424 20.39 -7.00 -58.22
N THR A 425 19.90 -7.63 -59.28
CA THR A 425 18.69 -8.46 -59.21
C THR A 425 18.93 -9.71 -58.35
N GLU A 426 20.10 -10.33 -58.45
CA GLU A 426 20.46 -11.47 -57.62
C GLU A 426 20.69 -11.06 -56.16
N ASP A 427 21.39 -9.94 -55.92
CA ASP A 427 21.54 -9.35 -54.59
C ASP A 427 20.18 -9.07 -53.94
N LEU A 428 19.23 -8.49 -54.70
CA LEU A 428 17.87 -8.24 -54.22
C LEU A 428 17.14 -9.55 -53.85
N LYS A 429 17.32 -10.64 -54.61
CA LYS A 429 16.75 -11.95 -54.25
C LYS A 429 17.37 -12.49 -52.96
N THR A 430 18.69 -12.41 -52.80
CA THR A 430 19.35 -12.88 -51.58
C THR A 430 18.93 -12.06 -50.36
N GLU A 431 18.80 -10.75 -50.51
CA GLU A 431 18.35 -9.84 -49.45
C GLU A 431 16.88 -10.09 -49.09
N ASN A 432 16.00 -10.32 -50.08
CA ASN A 432 14.62 -10.70 -49.81
C ASN A 432 14.51 -12.03 -49.04
N LYS A 433 15.32 -13.04 -49.39
CA LYS A 433 15.40 -14.30 -48.63
C LYS A 433 15.84 -14.05 -47.19
N ARG A 434 16.89 -13.25 -46.97
CA ARG A 434 17.34 -12.86 -45.62
C ARG A 434 16.26 -12.11 -44.85
N ARG A 435 15.58 -11.16 -45.47
CA ARG A 435 14.49 -10.39 -44.86
C ARG A 435 13.34 -11.27 -44.41
N ILE A 436 12.96 -12.27 -45.21
CA ILE A 436 11.92 -13.24 -44.83
C ILE A 436 12.39 -14.04 -43.60
N THR A 437 13.61 -14.58 -43.61
CA THR A 437 14.15 -15.34 -42.47
C THR A 437 14.24 -14.48 -41.21
N LEU A 438 14.66 -13.22 -41.31
CA LEU A 438 14.73 -12.28 -40.19
C LEU A 438 13.33 -11.93 -39.66
N ARG A 439 12.35 -11.71 -40.54
CA ARG A 439 10.95 -11.51 -40.13
C ARG A 439 10.40 -12.72 -39.37
N TRP A 440 10.68 -13.93 -39.84
CA TRP A 440 10.30 -15.15 -39.12
C TRP A 440 10.96 -15.26 -37.75
N LYS A 441 12.28 -14.98 -37.66
CA LYS A 441 12.99 -14.95 -36.37
C LYS A 441 12.41 -13.91 -35.41
N LEU A 442 12.09 -12.71 -35.90
CA LEU A 442 11.46 -11.67 -35.09
C LEU A 442 10.08 -12.10 -34.59
N LEU A 443 9.28 -12.75 -35.44
CA LEU A 443 7.94 -13.22 -35.08
C LEU A 443 8.02 -14.35 -34.03
N TYR A 444 8.95 -15.28 -34.20
CA TYR A 444 9.24 -16.35 -33.24
C TYR A 444 9.68 -15.79 -31.87
N LEU A 445 10.63 -14.85 -31.87
CA LEU A 445 11.09 -14.19 -30.65
C LEU A 445 9.96 -13.40 -29.96
N ALA A 446 9.10 -12.73 -30.73
CA ALA A 446 7.93 -12.04 -30.19
C ALA A 446 6.94 -13.01 -29.54
N MET A 447 6.74 -14.19 -30.12
CA MET A 447 5.89 -15.24 -29.55
C MET A 447 6.49 -15.81 -28.26
N GLN A 448 7.79 -16.11 -28.24
CA GLN A 448 8.48 -16.52 -27.02
C GLN A 448 8.42 -15.45 -25.93
N ARG A 449 8.63 -14.18 -26.29
CA ARG A 449 8.52 -13.06 -25.36
C ARG A 449 7.14 -13.04 -24.68
N LYS A 450 6.05 -13.18 -25.44
CA LYS A 450 4.69 -13.24 -24.87
C LYS A 450 4.50 -14.42 -23.91
N LEU A 451 5.02 -15.60 -24.24
CA LEU A 451 5.01 -16.76 -23.37
C LEU A 451 5.76 -16.49 -22.06
N PHE A 452 6.97 -15.96 -22.13
CA PHE A 452 7.76 -15.60 -20.94
C PHE A 452 7.03 -14.58 -20.05
N PHE A 453 6.45 -13.52 -20.62
CA PHE A 453 5.68 -12.55 -19.84
C PHE A 453 4.45 -13.19 -19.18
N SER A 454 3.74 -14.09 -19.87
CA SER A 454 2.60 -14.80 -19.28
C SER A 454 3.02 -15.72 -18.13
N GLU A 455 4.19 -16.35 -18.24
CA GLU A 455 4.72 -17.23 -17.20
C GLU A 455 5.23 -16.42 -15.99
N GLU A 456 5.94 -15.33 -16.23
CA GLU A 456 6.36 -14.36 -15.21
C GLU A 456 5.16 -13.77 -14.48
N GLU A 457 4.09 -13.39 -15.19
CA GLU A 457 2.86 -12.88 -14.59
C GLU A 457 2.16 -13.93 -13.73
N ASN A 458 2.18 -15.21 -14.13
CA ASN A 458 1.65 -16.31 -13.33
C ASN A 458 2.49 -16.55 -12.07
N ILE A 459 3.82 -16.52 -12.18
CA ILE A 459 4.74 -16.61 -11.03
C ILE A 459 4.48 -15.46 -10.05
N ASN A 460 4.41 -14.22 -10.55
CA ASN A 460 4.12 -13.04 -9.75
C ASN A 460 2.76 -13.13 -9.05
N ARG A 461 1.73 -13.63 -9.75
CA ARG A 461 0.41 -13.87 -9.15
C ARG A 461 0.49 -14.85 -7.99
N LYS A 462 1.17 -16.00 -8.18
CA LYS A 462 1.38 -17.00 -7.11
C LYS A 462 2.19 -16.45 -5.94
N ILE A 463 3.21 -15.64 -6.20
CA ILE A 463 4.01 -14.99 -5.16
C ILE A 463 3.13 -14.01 -4.38
N ASN A 464 2.36 -13.15 -5.06
CA ASN A 464 1.44 -12.22 -4.41
C ASN A 464 0.39 -12.94 -3.57
N GLU A 465 -0.22 -14.01 -4.08
CA GLU A 465 -1.16 -14.83 -3.30
C GLU A 465 -0.51 -15.38 -2.03
N LYS A 466 0.74 -15.88 -2.12
CA LYS A 466 1.50 -16.33 -0.94
C LYS A 466 1.83 -15.18 0.01
N THR A 467 2.23 -14.03 -0.50
CA THR A 467 2.55 -12.84 0.31
C THR A 467 1.32 -12.36 1.07
N GLU A 468 0.16 -12.30 0.42
CA GLU A 468 -1.10 -11.94 1.09
C GLU A 468 -1.54 -12.99 2.10
N ALA A 469 -1.39 -14.28 1.81
CA ALA A 469 -1.64 -15.34 2.78
C ALA A 469 -0.71 -15.22 4.01
N VAL A 470 0.58 -14.93 3.81
CA VAL A 470 1.54 -14.71 4.89
C VAL A 470 1.20 -13.46 5.69
N LYS A 471 0.83 -12.34 5.05
CA LYS A 471 0.38 -11.12 5.73
C LYS A 471 -0.85 -11.39 6.59
N LYS A 472 -1.84 -12.11 6.05
CA LYS A 472 -3.04 -12.51 6.80
C LYS A 472 -2.67 -13.37 8.00
N ARG A 473 -1.80 -14.37 7.82
CA ARG A 473 -1.33 -15.22 8.92
C ARG A 473 -0.54 -14.44 9.96
N HIS A 474 0.26 -13.46 9.55
CA HIS A 474 0.99 -12.60 10.47
C HIS A 474 0.05 -11.71 11.29
N ALA A 475 -1.02 -11.18 10.68
CA ALA A 475 -2.06 -10.43 11.39
C ALA A 475 -2.82 -11.31 12.40
N GLU A 476 -3.16 -12.55 12.02
CA GLU A 476 -3.76 -13.54 12.95
C GLU A 476 -2.83 -13.81 14.15
N LEU A 477 -1.54 -14.03 13.90
CA LEU A 477 -0.55 -14.26 14.95
C LEU A 477 -0.35 -13.04 15.86
N LEU A 478 -0.42 -11.82 15.31
CA LEU A 478 -0.36 -10.59 16.12
C LEU A 478 -1.54 -10.48 17.07
N LEU A 479 -2.75 -10.84 16.61
CA LEU A 479 -3.92 -10.89 17.49
C LEU A 479 -3.79 -11.97 18.57
N GLU A 480 -3.30 -13.16 18.21
CA GLU A 480 -3.01 -14.22 19.20
C GLU A 480 -1.96 -13.74 20.23
N ILE A 481 -0.92 -13.04 19.80
CA ILE A 481 0.09 -12.46 20.72
C ILE A 481 -0.56 -11.44 21.65
N GLU A 482 -1.36 -10.50 21.15
CA GLU A 482 -2.05 -9.51 21.98
C GLU A 482 -2.98 -10.16 23.01
N ASP A 483 -3.69 -11.22 22.64
CA ASP A 483 -4.58 -11.93 23.55
C ASP A 483 -3.79 -12.71 24.61
N VAL A 484 -2.69 -13.37 24.23
CA VAL A 484 -1.77 -14.02 25.19
C VAL A 484 -1.13 -13.00 26.12
N GLU A 485 -0.73 -11.82 25.64
CA GLU A 485 -0.20 -10.75 26.49
C GLU A 485 -1.24 -10.25 27.51
N LYS A 486 -2.51 -10.11 27.12
CA LYS A 486 -3.60 -9.81 28.06
C LYS A 486 -3.77 -10.91 29.10
N GLU A 487 -3.71 -12.17 28.69
CA GLU A 487 -3.77 -13.32 29.62
C GLU A 487 -2.58 -13.33 30.59
N ILE A 488 -1.36 -13.08 30.09
CA ILE A 488 -0.15 -12.95 30.91
C ILE A 488 -0.32 -11.81 31.92
N PHE A 489 -0.82 -10.65 31.51
CA PHE A 489 -1.04 -9.54 32.41
C PHE A 489 -2.11 -9.84 33.48
N GLN A 490 -3.19 -10.53 33.10
CA GLN A 490 -4.21 -11.00 34.04
C GLN A 490 -3.68 -12.06 35.02
N THR A 491 -2.80 -12.94 34.56
CA THR A 491 -2.20 -13.97 35.43
C THR A 491 -1.16 -13.35 36.36
N GLU A 492 -0.33 -12.42 35.89
CA GLU A 492 0.58 -11.66 36.75
C GLU A 492 -0.15 -10.88 37.84
N THR A 493 -1.26 -10.21 37.51
CA THR A 493 -2.07 -9.49 38.51
C THR A 493 -2.67 -10.44 39.54
N LYS A 494 -3.17 -11.61 39.13
CA LYS A 494 -3.62 -12.67 40.05
C LYS A 494 -2.48 -13.20 40.92
N ILE A 495 -1.29 -13.44 40.36
CA ILE A 495 -0.10 -13.88 41.10
C ILE A 495 0.31 -12.84 42.14
N LYS A 496 0.34 -11.55 41.78
CA LYS A 496 0.64 -10.46 42.73
C LYS A 496 -0.36 -10.45 43.89
N ALA A 497 -1.66 -10.51 43.60
CA ALA A 497 -2.70 -10.56 44.63
C ALA A 497 -2.56 -11.78 45.57
N LEU A 498 -2.32 -12.98 45.00
CA LEU A 498 -2.08 -14.19 45.77
C LEU A 498 -0.79 -14.12 46.60
N THR A 499 0.26 -13.51 46.08
CA THR A 499 1.54 -13.32 46.78
C THR A 499 1.37 -12.37 47.96
N GLU A 500 0.61 -11.28 47.78
CA GLU A 500 0.25 -10.37 48.88
C GLU A 500 -0.61 -11.06 49.94
N GLU A 501 -1.59 -11.88 49.55
CA GLU A 501 -2.40 -12.66 50.48
C GLU A 501 -1.56 -13.70 51.23
N ALA A 502 -0.65 -14.39 50.55
CA ALA A 502 0.28 -15.32 51.15
C ALA A 502 1.19 -14.62 52.16
N SER A 503 1.73 -13.45 51.83
CA SER A 503 2.54 -12.64 52.75
C SER A 503 1.74 -12.18 53.98
N LYS A 504 0.49 -11.75 53.80
CA LYS A 504 -0.42 -11.41 54.91
C LYS A 504 -0.69 -12.61 55.81
N ARG A 505 -0.97 -13.80 55.25
CA ARG A 505 -1.14 -15.05 56.00
C ARG A 505 0.14 -15.45 56.74
N GLU A 506 1.29 -15.38 56.08
CA GLU A 506 2.58 -15.71 56.69
C GLU A 506 2.86 -14.80 57.89
N ASN A 507 2.63 -13.48 57.75
CA ASN A 507 2.76 -12.54 58.86
C ASN A 507 1.76 -12.82 59.99
N TYR A 508 0.51 -13.18 59.68
CA TYR A 508 -0.45 -13.61 60.68
C TYR A 508 0.04 -14.83 61.46
N TYR A 509 0.55 -15.86 60.76
CA TYR A 509 1.09 -17.06 61.42
C TYR A 509 2.36 -16.78 62.23
N LYS A 510 3.24 -15.87 61.77
CA LYS A 510 4.40 -15.42 62.57
C LYS A 510 3.93 -14.78 63.87
N ASN A 511 3.02 -13.81 63.80
CA ASN A 511 2.47 -13.14 64.99
C ASN A 511 1.77 -14.14 65.92
N TYR A 512 0.97 -15.05 65.37
CA TYR A 512 0.29 -16.11 66.12
C TYR A 512 1.30 -17.01 66.84
N ASN A 513 2.33 -17.51 66.15
CA ASN A 513 3.37 -18.33 66.75
C ASN A 513 4.15 -17.58 67.84
N GLU A 514 4.41 -16.29 67.64
CA GLU A 514 5.10 -15.44 68.61
C GLU A 514 4.26 -15.22 69.87
N ASP A 515 2.94 -15.03 69.74
CA ASP A 515 1.99 -15.00 70.86
C ASP A 515 1.97 -16.32 71.65
N PHE A 516 1.96 -17.46 70.95
CA PHE A 516 2.04 -18.77 71.61
C PHE A 516 3.39 -18.99 72.29
N ALA A 517 4.50 -18.60 71.67
CA ALA A 517 5.82 -18.65 72.29
C ALA A 517 5.88 -17.78 73.55
N ASN A 518 5.28 -16.59 73.52
CA ASN A 518 5.16 -15.71 74.69
C ASN A 518 4.27 -16.32 75.79
N LYS A 519 3.20 -17.03 75.41
CA LYS A 519 2.31 -17.71 76.37
C LYS A 519 2.98 -18.94 76.99
N ILE A 520 3.73 -19.70 76.20
CA ILE A 520 4.58 -20.82 76.67
C ILE A 520 5.62 -20.28 77.67
N LYS A 521 6.35 -19.21 77.32
CA LYS A 521 7.32 -18.58 78.24
C LYS A 521 6.69 -18.14 79.57
N ARG A 522 5.47 -17.59 79.54
CA ARG A 522 4.73 -17.24 80.76
C ARG A 522 4.44 -18.48 81.60
N LEU A 523 3.88 -19.52 80.99
CA LEU A 523 3.59 -20.78 81.68
C LEU A 523 4.84 -21.47 82.21
N GLU A 524 5.95 -21.46 81.47
CA GLU A 524 7.24 -21.98 81.94
C GLU A 524 7.75 -21.22 83.16
N ASN A 525 7.54 -19.90 83.21
CA ASN A 525 7.92 -19.08 84.36
C ASN A 525 7.01 -19.33 85.56
N ASP A 526 5.70 -19.51 85.34
CA ASP A 526 4.73 -19.88 86.37
C ASP A 526 5.05 -21.28 86.95
N ILE A 527 5.39 -22.25 86.10
CA ILE A 527 5.84 -23.59 86.54
C ILE A 527 7.13 -23.47 87.35
N ARG A 528 8.10 -22.67 86.90
CA ARG A 528 9.36 -22.45 87.63
C ARG A 528 9.12 -21.88 89.02
N THR A 529 8.32 -20.82 89.12
CA THR A 529 7.99 -20.19 90.41
C THR A 529 7.18 -21.12 91.32
N ALA A 530 6.25 -21.90 90.77
CA ALA A 530 5.53 -22.93 91.52
C ALA A 530 6.47 -24.02 92.05
N THR A 531 7.42 -24.46 91.23
CA THR A 531 8.43 -25.48 91.61
C THR A 531 9.36 -24.95 92.72
N GLU A 532 9.82 -23.70 92.61
CA GLU A 532 10.62 -23.03 93.65
C GLU A 532 9.86 -22.89 94.97
N ASN A 533 8.56 -22.55 94.91
CA ASN A 533 7.70 -22.48 96.09
C ASN A 533 7.47 -23.86 96.72
N LEU A 534 7.31 -24.90 95.92
CA LEU A 534 7.15 -26.27 96.37
C LEU A 534 8.42 -26.76 97.08
N LEU A 535 9.60 -26.47 96.52
CA LEU A 535 10.89 -26.76 97.14
C LEU A 535 11.05 -26.06 98.50
N LYS A 536 10.65 -24.79 98.62
CA LYS A 536 10.64 -24.07 99.90
C LYS A 536 9.71 -24.73 100.92
N LYS A 537 8.50 -25.12 100.50
CA LYS A 537 7.54 -25.82 101.38
C LYS A 537 8.02 -27.20 101.80
N GLU A 538 8.72 -27.91 100.92
CA GLU A 538 9.34 -29.19 101.22
C GLU A 538 10.45 -29.03 102.27
N GLN A 539 11.27 -27.98 102.18
CA GLN A 539 12.27 -27.63 103.19
C GLN A 539 11.65 -27.26 104.56
N GLU A 540 10.53 -26.51 104.57
CA GLU A 540 9.76 -26.19 105.78
C GLU A 540 9.13 -27.46 106.42
N LEU A 541 8.65 -28.40 105.61
CA LEU A 541 8.13 -29.68 106.07
C LEU A 541 9.23 -30.56 106.66
N ASN A 542 10.42 -30.57 106.04
CA ASN A 542 11.54 -31.38 106.52
C ASN A 542 12.08 -30.87 107.86
N THR A 543 12.10 -29.55 108.05
CA THR A 543 12.42 -28.92 109.35
C THR A 543 11.35 -29.24 110.41
N SER A 544 10.07 -29.18 110.05
CA SER A 544 8.97 -29.58 110.95
C SER A 544 9.05 -31.07 111.33
N ARG A 545 9.42 -31.95 110.39
CA ARG A 545 9.63 -33.39 110.62
C ARG A 545 10.76 -33.66 111.61
N LEU A 546 11.86 -32.90 111.53
CA LEU A 546 12.98 -33.00 112.48
C LEU A 546 12.54 -32.60 113.91
N ILE A 547 11.78 -31.53 114.05
CA ILE A 547 11.21 -31.09 115.35
C ILE A 547 10.28 -32.17 115.94
N LEU A 548 9.46 -32.80 115.11
CA LEU A 548 8.56 -33.88 115.53
C LEU A 548 9.34 -35.13 115.97
N GLY A 549 10.47 -35.44 115.32
CA GLY A 549 11.40 -36.49 115.73
C GLY A 549 12.14 -36.20 117.04
N GLU A 550 12.35 -34.93 117.40
CA GLU A 550 12.86 -34.52 118.71
C GLU A 550 11.80 -34.70 119.81
N ALA A 551 10.57 -34.26 119.57
CA ALA A 551 9.46 -34.43 120.50
C ALA A 551 9.15 -35.92 120.78
N GLN A 552 9.31 -36.79 119.78
CA GLN A 552 9.13 -38.23 119.94
C GLN A 552 10.20 -38.87 120.82
N ARG A 553 11.47 -38.44 120.71
CA ARG A 553 12.55 -38.87 121.61
C ARG A 553 12.31 -38.42 123.05
N GLU A 554 11.76 -37.22 123.24
CA GLU A 554 11.41 -36.70 124.56
C GLU A 554 10.25 -37.49 125.21
N MET A 555 9.28 -37.94 124.41
CA MET A 555 8.18 -38.79 124.85
C MET A 555 8.65 -40.20 125.25
N GLU A 556 9.59 -40.77 124.51
CA GLU A 556 10.24 -42.04 124.86
C GLU A 556 11.05 -41.95 126.15
N GLN A 557 11.73 -40.82 126.39
CA GLN A 557 12.45 -40.57 127.65
C GLN A 557 11.50 -40.49 128.85
N LYS A 558 10.34 -39.82 128.71
CA LYS A 558 9.30 -39.79 129.76
C LYS A 558 8.64 -41.14 130.01
N LYS A 559 8.57 -42.00 129.00
CA LYS A 559 8.05 -43.37 129.15
C LYS A 559 8.97 -44.23 130.02
N ALA A 560 10.30 -44.05 129.90
CA ALA A 560 11.27 -44.73 130.76
C ALA A 560 11.16 -44.32 132.24
N GLU A 561 10.92 -43.03 132.52
CA GLU A 561 10.67 -42.53 133.90
C GLU A 561 9.38 -43.13 134.52
N CYS A 562 8.37 -43.39 133.69
CA CYS A 562 7.09 -43.98 134.14
C CYS A 562 7.22 -45.48 134.49
N GLU A 563 8.11 -46.20 133.81
CA GLU A 563 8.42 -47.60 134.12
C GLU A 563 9.15 -47.75 135.46
N GLU A 564 9.95 -46.76 135.86
CA GLU A 564 10.65 -46.71 137.14
C GLU A 564 9.70 -46.43 138.33
N LEU A 565 8.69 -45.57 138.12
CA LEU A 565 7.60 -45.32 139.07
C LEU A 565 6.72 -46.57 139.31
N ASN A 566 6.45 -47.36 138.28
CA ASN A 566 5.69 -48.61 138.42
C ASN A 566 6.40 -49.66 139.29
N LYS A 567 7.73 -49.63 139.34
CA LYS A 567 8.54 -50.51 140.21
C LYS A 567 8.36 -50.15 141.69
N SER A 568 8.19 -48.86 142.00
CA SER A 568 7.89 -48.33 143.34
C SER A 568 6.47 -48.68 143.82
N VAL A 569 5.49 -48.78 142.91
CA VAL A 569 4.10 -49.13 143.26
C VAL A 569 3.96 -50.59 143.69
N ALA A 570 4.76 -51.50 143.11
CA ALA A 570 4.75 -52.92 143.47
C ALA A 570 5.21 -53.17 144.93
N GLU A 571 6.09 -52.34 145.48
CA GLU A 571 6.55 -52.45 146.88
C GLU A 571 5.47 -52.03 147.89
N LYS A 572 4.60 -51.09 147.52
CA LYS A 572 3.48 -50.60 148.36
C LYS A 572 2.29 -51.57 148.43
N GLN A 573 2.14 -52.49 147.47
CA GLN A 573 1.07 -53.51 147.48
C GLN A 573 1.27 -54.60 148.55
N ASN A 574 2.50 -54.83 149.05
CA ASN A 574 2.76 -55.81 150.11
C ASN A 574 2.34 -55.34 151.52
N GLU A 575 2.20 -54.03 151.75
CA GLU A 575 1.72 -53.47 153.03
C GLU A 575 0.17 -53.56 153.16
N GLU A 576 -0.58 -53.63 152.06
CA GLU A 576 -2.06 -53.66 152.03
C GLU A 576 -2.66 -55.01 152.52
N VAL A 577 -1.92 -56.12 152.38
CA VAL A 577 -2.35 -57.46 152.79
C VAL A 577 -2.49 -57.60 154.32
N GLY A 578 -1.79 -56.77 155.10
CA GLY A 578 -1.84 -56.78 156.56
C GLY A 578 -3.12 -56.18 157.16
N LEU A 579 -3.67 -55.14 156.52
CA LEU A 579 -4.83 -54.39 157.04
C LEU A 579 -6.19 -55.04 156.70
N LYS A 580 -6.25 -55.89 155.66
CA LYS A 580 -7.47 -56.64 155.27
C LYS A 580 -7.92 -57.68 156.30
N ARG A 581 -7.09 -58.04 157.28
CA ARG A 581 -7.41 -59.06 158.31
C ARG A 581 -8.27 -58.52 159.47
N ALA A 582 -8.36 -57.19 159.64
CA ALA A 582 -9.01 -56.57 160.80
C ALA A 582 -10.49 -56.19 160.61
N ILE A 583 -11.02 -56.21 159.37
CA ILE A 583 -12.37 -55.66 159.07
C ILE A 583 -13.44 -56.75 158.85
N GLN A 584 -13.06 -58.02 158.68
CA GLN A 584 -13.96 -59.08 158.15
C GLN A 584 -14.94 -59.75 159.15
N GLN A 585 -14.93 -59.50 160.45
CA GLN A 585 -15.86 -60.19 161.38
C GLN A 585 -16.81 -59.29 162.17
N SER A 586 -16.96 -58.03 161.76
CA SER A 586 -18.12 -57.20 162.14
C SER A 586 -19.42 -57.56 161.40
N ILE A 587 -19.40 -58.55 160.49
CA ILE A 587 -20.50 -58.85 159.55
C ILE A 587 -21.30 -60.12 159.97
N GLU A 588 -21.09 -60.62 161.19
CA GLU A 588 -21.83 -61.74 161.83
C GLU A 588 -23.33 -61.47 162.14
N THR A 589 -23.97 -60.44 161.60
CA THR A 589 -25.37 -60.09 161.98
C THR A 589 -26.43 -60.20 160.88
N THR A 590 -26.12 -60.74 159.69
CA THR A 590 -27.09 -60.74 158.57
C THR A 590 -27.26 -62.14 157.94
N GLU A 591 -27.77 -63.10 158.71
CA GLU A 591 -27.75 -64.54 158.38
C GLU A 591 -29.14 -65.24 158.24
N LYS A 592 -30.25 -64.55 157.97
CA LYS A 592 -31.57 -65.24 157.83
C LYS A 592 -32.45 -64.73 156.69
N LEU A 593 -32.03 -64.95 155.44
CA LEU A 593 -32.90 -65.14 154.25
C LEU A 593 -32.05 -65.73 153.10
N LYS A 594 -31.89 -67.07 153.14
CA LYS A 594 -31.00 -67.95 152.37
C LYS A 594 -31.50 -68.31 150.95
N GLU A 595 -30.58 -68.89 150.15
CA GLU A 595 -30.75 -70.15 149.37
C GLU A 595 -30.93 -70.18 147.82
N ASP A 596 -30.98 -69.08 147.05
CA ASP A 596 -31.21 -69.17 145.57
C ASP A 596 -30.15 -68.48 144.66
N THR A 597 -28.85 -68.52 144.98
CA THR A 597 -27.83 -67.84 144.13
C THR A 597 -26.52 -68.61 143.93
N LEU A 598 -26.61 -69.94 143.85
CA LEU A 598 -25.50 -70.81 143.39
C LEU A 598 -25.45 -70.97 141.85
N GLU A 599 -26.48 -70.55 141.10
CA GLU A 599 -26.60 -70.80 139.66
C GLU A 599 -26.02 -69.68 138.76
N LEU A 600 -25.78 -68.47 139.29
CA LEU A 600 -25.26 -67.35 138.48
C LEU A 600 -23.74 -67.40 138.22
N ARG A 601 -22.99 -68.22 138.96
CA ARG A 601 -21.51 -68.32 138.85
C ARG A 601 -21.03 -69.14 137.64
N SER A 602 -21.87 -69.97 137.00
CA SER A 602 -21.47 -70.74 135.81
C SER A 602 -21.56 -69.92 134.51
N LYS A 603 -22.43 -68.90 134.44
CA LYS A 603 -22.70 -68.12 133.23
C LYS A 603 -21.60 -67.13 132.83
N LEU A 604 -20.69 -66.76 133.76
CA LEU A 604 -19.59 -65.83 133.50
C LEU A 604 -18.35 -66.50 132.90
N ARG A 605 -18.23 -67.83 132.98
CA ARG A 605 -17.14 -68.62 132.39
C ARG A 605 -17.36 -68.88 130.90
N MET A 606 -18.59 -69.16 130.47
CA MET A 606 -18.95 -69.39 129.05
C MET A 606 -18.80 -68.17 128.13
N LYS A 607 -18.88 -66.95 128.66
CA LYS A 607 -18.76 -65.70 127.86
C LYS A 607 -17.31 -65.39 127.44
N ARG A 608 -16.31 -65.97 128.11
CA ARG A 608 -14.88 -65.72 127.83
C ARG A 608 -14.32 -66.64 126.75
N ASP A 609 -14.79 -67.88 126.67
CA ASP A 609 -14.37 -68.84 125.64
C ASP A 609 -14.99 -68.52 124.25
N ALA A 610 -16.21 -67.96 124.22
CA ALA A 610 -16.88 -67.52 123.00
C ALA A 610 -16.19 -66.37 122.24
N ALA A 611 -15.30 -65.61 122.89
CA ALA A 611 -14.59 -64.49 122.25
C ALA A 611 -13.31 -64.93 121.51
N ILE A 612 -12.77 -66.11 121.85
CA ILE A 612 -11.54 -66.64 121.26
C ILE A 612 -11.86 -67.39 119.96
N ASP A 613 -12.96 -68.14 119.92
CA ASP A 613 -13.45 -68.80 118.69
C ASP A 613 -13.88 -67.81 117.59
N GLN A 614 -14.34 -66.60 117.97
CA GLN A 614 -14.64 -65.51 117.04
C GLN A 614 -13.41 -64.99 116.26
N LEU A 615 -12.20 -65.05 116.85
CA LEU A 615 -11.00 -64.55 116.18
C LEU A 615 -10.49 -65.51 115.10
N THR A 616 -10.70 -66.81 115.30
CA THR A 616 -10.36 -67.86 114.35
C THR A 616 -11.33 -67.91 113.16
N ASP A 617 -12.63 -67.70 113.40
CA ASP A 617 -13.65 -67.55 112.34
C ASP A 617 -13.43 -66.28 111.48
N HIS A 618 -12.87 -65.20 112.04
CA HIS A 618 -12.53 -63.99 111.29
C HIS A 618 -11.40 -64.21 110.26
N THR A 619 -10.50 -65.15 110.50
CA THR A 619 -9.38 -65.42 109.59
C THR A 619 -9.82 -66.24 108.36
N GLU A 620 -10.74 -67.19 108.53
CA GLU A 620 -11.36 -67.90 107.41
C GLU A 620 -12.41 -67.04 106.67
N SER A 621 -13.12 -66.16 107.41
CA SER A 621 -13.94 -65.11 106.80
C SER A 621 -13.12 -64.16 105.92
N MET A 622 -11.86 -63.87 106.26
CA MET A 622 -11.01 -62.96 105.47
C MET A 622 -10.63 -63.54 104.10
N LYS A 623 -10.46 -64.87 103.98
CA LYS A 623 -10.21 -65.55 102.69
C LYS A 623 -11.47 -65.64 101.82
N LEU A 624 -12.65 -65.81 102.44
CA LEU A 624 -13.94 -65.63 101.77
C LEU A 624 -14.15 -64.17 101.34
N LEU A 625 -13.69 -63.21 102.15
CA LEU A 625 -13.74 -61.78 101.87
C LEU A 625 -12.92 -61.41 100.63
N GLU A 626 -11.76 -62.03 100.39
CA GLU A 626 -10.97 -61.78 99.16
C GLU A 626 -11.65 -62.33 97.90
N ARG A 627 -12.27 -63.51 97.98
CA ARG A 627 -13.12 -64.05 96.90
C ARG A 627 -14.32 -63.14 96.66
N ASP A 628 -14.92 -62.66 97.75
CA ASP A 628 -16.03 -61.72 97.69
C ASP A 628 -15.58 -60.35 97.20
N ILE A 629 -14.37 -59.87 97.47
CA ILE A 629 -13.81 -58.62 96.92
C ILE A 629 -13.65 -58.72 95.41
N TYR A 630 -13.22 -59.87 94.88
CA TYR A 630 -13.15 -60.09 93.43
C TYR A 630 -14.55 -60.14 92.80
N GLU A 631 -15.50 -60.84 93.43
CA GLU A 631 -16.91 -60.86 93.01
C GLU A 631 -17.58 -59.48 93.17
N ILE A 632 -17.18 -58.71 94.20
CA ILE A 632 -17.63 -57.35 94.48
C ILE A 632 -17.06 -56.40 93.45
N ASN A 633 -15.82 -56.56 92.99
CA ASN A 633 -15.25 -55.73 91.93
C ASN A 633 -15.94 -56.02 90.58
N ARG A 634 -16.19 -57.28 90.25
CA ARG A 634 -17.03 -57.67 89.10
C ARG A 634 -18.46 -57.13 89.22
N LYS A 635 -19.06 -57.21 90.42
CA LYS A 635 -20.35 -56.60 90.72
C LYS A 635 -20.28 -55.08 90.72
N THR A 636 -19.14 -54.46 91.04
CA THR A 636 -18.92 -53.01 91.04
C THR A 636 -18.80 -52.50 89.62
N ASP A 637 -18.22 -53.27 88.69
CA ASP A 637 -18.23 -52.97 87.27
C ASP A 637 -19.63 -53.17 86.66
N LEU A 638 -20.34 -54.22 87.07
CA LEU A 638 -21.75 -54.40 86.72
C LEU A 638 -22.63 -53.29 87.31
N VAL A 639 -22.36 -52.87 88.54
CA VAL A 639 -23.01 -51.75 89.20
C VAL A 639 -22.59 -50.45 88.54
N ASN A 640 -21.37 -50.26 88.06
CA ASN A 640 -20.96 -49.03 87.39
C ASN A 640 -21.59 -48.91 86.01
N THR A 641 -21.67 -50.00 85.25
CA THR A 641 -22.43 -50.05 83.98
C THR A 641 -23.92 -49.82 84.24
N GLU A 642 -24.46 -50.41 85.30
CA GLU A 642 -25.83 -50.17 85.75
C GLU A 642 -26.02 -48.77 86.34
N ASN A 643 -25.00 -48.15 86.94
CA ASN A 643 -25.02 -46.80 87.51
C ASN A 643 -24.89 -45.77 86.38
N CYS A 644 -24.20 -46.10 85.28
CA CYS A 644 -24.29 -45.35 84.02
C CYS A 644 -25.69 -45.47 83.40
N ARG A 645 -26.30 -46.68 83.39
CA ARG A 645 -27.70 -46.88 82.98
C ARG A 645 -28.68 -46.14 83.89
N LEU A 646 -28.45 -46.12 85.20
CA LEU A 646 -29.23 -45.41 86.21
C LEU A 646 -28.96 -43.91 86.17
N LYS A 647 -27.78 -43.44 85.78
CA LYS A 647 -27.50 -42.02 85.50
C LYS A 647 -28.25 -41.56 84.27
N LEU A 648 -28.32 -42.38 83.21
CA LEU A 648 -29.15 -42.13 82.04
C LEU A 648 -30.64 -42.13 82.39
N ARG A 649 -31.09 -43.12 83.18
CA ARG A 649 -32.45 -43.16 83.74
C ARG A 649 -32.71 -42.00 84.70
N ASN A 650 -31.74 -41.54 85.49
CA ASN A 650 -31.85 -40.36 86.36
C ASN A 650 -31.88 -39.08 85.54
N ALA A 651 -31.22 -39.01 84.39
CA ALA A 651 -31.35 -37.89 83.46
C ALA A 651 -32.76 -37.85 82.85
N GLN A 652 -33.27 -39.00 82.38
CA GLN A 652 -34.65 -39.16 81.92
C GLN A 652 -35.67 -38.92 83.03
N MET A 653 -35.36 -39.32 84.27
CA MET A 653 -36.22 -39.12 85.44
C MET A 653 -36.11 -37.69 85.96
N LYS A 654 -34.99 -36.98 85.76
CA LYS A 654 -34.90 -35.52 85.96
C LYS A 654 -35.75 -34.79 84.94
N GLU A 655 -35.73 -35.20 83.68
CA GLU A 655 -36.65 -34.72 82.64
C GLU A 655 -38.11 -35.00 83.02
N GLY A 656 -38.37 -36.21 83.54
CA GLY A 656 -39.65 -36.59 84.13
C GLY A 656 -40.00 -35.78 85.38
N ILE A 657 -39.05 -35.37 86.22
CA ILE A 657 -39.23 -34.48 87.37
C ILE A 657 -39.50 -33.05 86.90
N PHE A 658 -38.91 -32.61 85.79
CA PHE A 658 -39.24 -31.31 85.18
C PHE A 658 -40.66 -31.34 84.59
N ALA A 659 -41.05 -32.42 83.93
CA ALA A 659 -42.42 -32.65 83.50
C ALA A 659 -43.39 -32.72 84.69
N MET A 660 -43.06 -33.48 85.74
CA MET A 660 -43.81 -33.53 87.00
C MET A 660 -43.82 -32.20 87.73
N ASN A 661 -42.79 -31.36 87.62
CA ASN A 661 -42.79 -30.01 88.20
C ASN A 661 -43.70 -29.08 87.40
N SER A 662 -43.77 -29.23 86.07
CA SER A 662 -44.77 -28.52 85.28
C SER A 662 -46.19 -28.99 85.62
N GLU A 663 -46.36 -30.28 85.89
CA GLU A 663 -47.60 -30.87 86.40
C GLU A 663 -47.87 -30.46 87.86
N ALA A 664 -46.84 -30.27 88.69
CA ALA A 664 -46.95 -29.79 90.06
C ALA A 664 -47.34 -28.32 90.11
N GLU A 665 -46.88 -27.48 89.18
CA GLU A 665 -47.40 -26.11 88.98
C GLU A 665 -48.86 -26.15 88.47
N HIS A 666 -49.21 -27.14 87.64
CA HIS A 666 -50.60 -27.41 87.27
C HIS A 666 -51.45 -27.83 88.49
N HIS A 667 -50.90 -28.65 89.40
CA HIS A 667 -51.51 -29.00 90.68
C HIS A 667 -51.53 -27.82 91.66
N LYS A 668 -50.58 -26.90 91.59
CA LYS A 668 -50.57 -25.65 92.36
C LYS A 668 -51.73 -24.75 91.91
N SER A 669 -51.96 -24.71 90.60
CA SER A 669 -53.13 -24.06 90.00
C SER A 669 -54.43 -24.76 90.42
N ALA A 670 -54.46 -26.10 90.45
CA ALA A 670 -55.57 -26.87 91.01
C ALA A 670 -55.71 -26.70 92.55
N THR A 671 -54.64 -26.40 93.26
CA THR A 671 -54.67 -26.10 94.71
C THR A 671 -55.28 -24.72 94.97
N VAL A 672 -55.09 -23.77 94.04
CA VAL A 672 -55.83 -22.50 94.06
C VAL A 672 -57.33 -22.72 93.78
N GLU A 673 -57.69 -23.65 92.89
CA GLU A 673 -59.08 -24.10 92.74
C GLU A 673 -59.63 -24.77 94.02
N ILE A 674 -58.84 -25.62 94.68
CA ILE A 674 -59.25 -26.26 95.95
C ILE A 674 -59.36 -25.23 97.08
N LEU A 675 -58.54 -24.19 97.12
CA LEU A 675 -58.71 -23.08 98.07
C LEU A 675 -60.01 -22.29 97.81
N ASN A 676 -60.44 -22.19 96.55
CA ASN A 676 -61.76 -21.70 96.18
C ASN A 676 -62.87 -22.65 96.67
N ASP A 677 -62.71 -23.96 96.54
CA ASP A 677 -63.63 -24.96 97.11
C ASP A 677 -63.67 -24.92 98.65
N LEU A 678 -62.55 -24.56 99.29
CA LEU A 678 -62.44 -24.35 100.74
C LEU A 678 -63.19 -23.09 101.20
N ALA A 679 -63.24 -22.05 100.36
CA ALA A 679 -64.09 -20.87 100.59
C ALA A 679 -65.58 -21.23 100.47
N VAL A 680 -65.96 -22.15 99.56
CA VAL A 680 -67.31 -22.73 99.47
C VAL A 680 -67.63 -23.57 100.72
N LEU A 681 -66.66 -24.33 101.25
CA LEU A 681 -66.82 -25.10 102.48
C LEU A 681 -66.96 -24.22 103.73
N HIS A 682 -66.29 -23.07 103.78
CA HIS A 682 -66.45 -22.05 104.83
C HIS A 682 -67.88 -21.44 104.81
N GLY A 683 -68.48 -21.28 103.63
CA GLY A 683 -69.90 -20.92 103.47
C GLY A 683 -70.85 -21.97 104.04
N ASN A 684 -70.51 -23.26 103.92
CA ASN A 684 -71.29 -24.37 104.46
C ASN A 684 -71.08 -24.59 105.99
N MET A 685 -69.95 -24.17 106.56
CA MET A 685 -69.74 -24.19 108.02
C MET A 685 -70.55 -23.12 108.76
N LEU A 686 -70.88 -21.99 108.12
CA LEU A 686 -71.75 -20.97 108.68
C LEU A 686 -73.21 -21.47 108.82
N THR A 687 -73.63 -22.40 107.94
CA THR A 687 -74.97 -23.03 107.98
C THR A 687 -75.11 -24.15 109.01
N THR A 688 -74.03 -24.80 109.44
CA THR A 688 -74.07 -25.86 110.48
C THR A 688 -74.10 -25.30 111.91
N VAL A 689 -73.44 -24.17 112.17
CA VAL A 689 -73.48 -23.51 113.50
C VAL A 689 -74.85 -22.89 113.80
N GLN A 690 -75.61 -22.46 112.79
CA GLN A 690 -77.01 -22.03 112.94
C GLN A 690 -78.00 -23.18 113.16
N LYS A 691 -77.62 -24.43 112.85
CA LYS A 691 -78.45 -25.63 112.99
C LYS A 691 -78.31 -26.28 114.38
N GLU A 692 -77.12 -26.27 114.97
CA GLU A 692 -76.87 -26.75 116.34
C GLU A 692 -77.52 -25.87 117.42
N PHE A 693 -77.64 -24.55 117.19
CA PHE A 693 -78.33 -23.65 118.13
C PHE A 693 -79.86 -23.85 118.11
N LEU A 694 -80.45 -24.25 116.97
CA LEU A 694 -81.90 -24.44 116.83
C LEU A 694 -82.37 -25.81 117.36
N GLU A 695 -81.54 -26.86 117.25
CA GLU A 695 -81.91 -28.21 117.71
C GLU A 695 -81.78 -28.35 119.24
N ASN A 696 -80.80 -27.69 119.87
CA ASN A 696 -80.67 -27.62 121.33
C ASN A 696 -81.89 -26.93 122.00
N GLU A 697 -82.48 -25.93 121.33
CA GLU A 697 -83.74 -25.30 121.78
C GLU A 697 -84.95 -26.24 121.67
N GLN A 698 -85.01 -27.11 120.65
CA GLN A 698 -86.08 -28.11 120.49
C GLN A 698 -85.97 -29.30 121.45
N GLU A 699 -84.76 -29.67 121.87
CA GLU A 699 -84.51 -30.76 122.82
C GLU A 699 -84.95 -30.38 124.25
N ILE A 700 -84.75 -29.12 124.65
CA ILE A 700 -85.21 -28.58 125.93
C ILE A 700 -86.75 -28.48 125.95
N GLN A 701 -87.40 -28.13 124.84
CA GLN A 701 -88.85 -28.01 124.75
C GLN A 701 -89.57 -29.39 124.77
N LYS A 702 -88.98 -30.43 124.18
CA LYS A 702 -89.53 -31.81 124.22
C LYS A 702 -89.40 -32.48 125.59
N ALA A 703 -88.32 -32.21 126.33
CA ALA A 703 -88.11 -32.74 127.67
C ALA A 703 -89.17 -32.26 128.67
N VAL A 704 -89.63 -31.00 128.53
CA VAL A 704 -90.68 -30.40 129.38
C VAL A 704 -92.09 -30.94 129.04
N ALA A 705 -92.37 -31.29 127.79
CA ALA A 705 -93.67 -31.83 127.38
C ALA A 705 -93.90 -33.31 127.78
N ALA A 706 -92.88 -34.17 127.71
CA ALA A 706 -93.03 -35.59 128.02
C ALA A 706 -93.15 -35.89 129.53
N LEU A 707 -92.54 -35.05 130.37
CA LEU A 707 -92.72 -35.08 131.83
C LEU A 707 -94.18 -34.80 132.24
N THR A 708 -94.91 -34.01 131.45
CA THR A 708 -96.33 -33.72 131.67
C THR A 708 -97.24 -34.90 131.33
N THR A 709 -96.87 -35.75 130.35
CA THR A 709 -97.64 -36.96 129.96
C THR A 709 -97.35 -38.18 130.85
N LYS A 710 -96.21 -38.21 131.54
CA LYS A 710 -95.91 -39.21 132.58
C LYS A 710 -96.83 -39.13 133.80
N PHE A 711 -97.51 -38.01 134.06
CA PHE A 711 -98.37 -37.85 135.23
C PHE A 711 -99.84 -38.29 135.00
N GLN A 712 -100.43 -38.09 133.80
CA GLN A 712 -101.85 -38.42 133.58
C GLN A 712 -102.14 -39.93 133.35
N ARG A 713 -101.26 -40.71 132.70
CA ARG A 713 -101.54 -42.14 132.42
C ARG A 713 -101.32 -43.09 133.59
N ARG A 714 -100.56 -42.67 134.61
CA ARG A 714 -100.40 -43.43 135.86
C ARG A 714 -101.66 -43.37 136.73
N GLU A 715 -102.57 -42.45 136.46
CA GLU A 715 -103.74 -42.18 137.30
C GLU A 715 -104.99 -42.99 136.87
N GLU A 716 -105.17 -43.31 135.59
CA GLU A 716 -106.43 -43.94 135.12
C GLU A 716 -106.45 -45.49 135.11
N LYS A 717 -105.33 -46.19 134.85
CA LYS A 717 -105.35 -47.67 134.72
C LYS A 717 -105.20 -48.45 136.03
N ILE A 718 -104.70 -47.81 137.08
CA ILE A 718 -104.65 -48.40 138.43
C ILE A 718 -106.07 -48.51 139.03
N GLY A 719 -107.07 -47.81 138.46
CA GLY A 719 -108.45 -47.81 138.96
C GLY A 719 -109.41 -48.90 138.44
N ASP A 720 -109.21 -49.48 137.25
CA ASP A 720 -110.34 -50.14 136.53
C ASP A 720 -110.31 -51.68 136.40
N ILE A 721 -109.16 -52.37 136.60
CA ILE A 721 -109.11 -53.86 136.52
C ILE A 721 -108.97 -54.53 137.89
N ASN A 722 -108.45 -53.82 138.89
CA ASN A 722 -108.52 -54.25 140.29
C ASN A 722 -109.97 -54.53 140.75
N SER A 723 -110.99 -54.01 140.05
CA SER A 723 -112.40 -54.14 140.39
C SER A 723 -113.18 -55.25 139.64
N ARG A 724 -112.60 -55.98 138.67
CA ARG A 724 -113.39 -56.94 137.85
C ARG A 724 -113.05 -58.43 137.95
N LEU A 725 -111.79 -58.84 138.10
CA LEU A 725 -111.45 -60.28 138.17
C LEU A 725 -111.45 -60.86 139.59
N GLU A 726 -111.39 -60.01 140.61
CA GLU A 726 -111.72 -60.38 141.99
C GLU A 726 -113.19 -60.84 142.13
N HIS A 727 -114.11 -60.52 141.20
CA HIS A 727 -115.56 -60.79 141.38
C HIS A 727 -116.17 -61.90 140.47
N LYS A 728 -115.33 -62.65 139.73
CA LYS A 728 -115.70 -63.99 139.17
C LYS A 728 -114.85 -65.13 139.73
N LEU A 729 -114.21 -64.87 140.87
CA LEU A 729 -114.52 -65.62 142.09
C LEU A 729 -115.71 -66.60 141.90
N GLU A 730 -115.54 -67.80 142.46
CA GLU A 730 -116.66 -68.40 143.19
C GLU A 730 -117.72 -69.12 142.34
N GLY A 731 -117.39 -69.50 141.10
CA GLY A 731 -118.31 -70.19 140.18
C GLY A 731 -118.22 -71.73 140.11
N LEU A 732 -117.06 -72.33 139.81
CA LEU A 732 -117.01 -73.77 139.49
C LEU A 732 -115.78 -74.50 140.03
N THR A 733 -115.66 -74.48 141.36
CA THR A 733 -115.07 -75.57 142.13
C THR A 733 -116.03 -76.77 142.12
N SER A 734 -116.05 -77.59 141.05
CA SER A 734 -116.46 -79.00 141.17
C SER A 734 -116.28 -79.79 139.86
N LEU A 735 -115.60 -80.93 140.02
CA LEU A 735 -115.62 -82.15 139.22
C LEU A 735 -114.32 -82.40 138.44
N PHE A 736 -113.26 -82.83 139.12
CA PHE A 736 -113.02 -84.20 139.63
C PHE A 736 -112.08 -84.97 138.67
N ASP A 737 -111.17 -85.71 139.29
CA ASP A 737 -110.36 -86.82 138.77
C ASP A 737 -109.11 -86.47 137.95
N GLU A 738 -107.94 -86.59 138.58
CA GLU A 738 -107.07 -87.80 138.61
C GLU A 738 -106.08 -87.75 137.42
N LYS A 739 -104.81 -88.13 137.48
CA LYS A 739 -104.02 -88.91 138.45
C LYS A 739 -102.53 -88.73 138.08
N SER A 740 -101.70 -88.71 139.13
CA SER A 740 -100.35 -89.32 139.25
C SER A 740 -99.43 -89.54 138.04
N ARG A 741 -98.22 -88.95 138.15
CA ARG A 741 -96.87 -89.58 138.17
C ARG A 741 -96.64 -90.87 137.35
N ILE A 742 -95.66 -90.82 136.44
CA ILE A 742 -94.63 -91.84 136.07
C ILE A 742 -93.55 -91.03 135.31
N ASP A 743 -92.34 -90.82 135.83
CA ASP A 743 -91.14 -91.70 135.92
C ASP A 743 -90.30 -91.83 134.64
N ASP A 744 -89.00 -91.60 134.87
CA ASP A 744 -87.76 -91.90 134.15
C ASP A 744 -87.76 -93.06 133.13
N HIS A 745 -86.91 -92.92 132.09
CA HIS A 745 -85.74 -93.80 131.78
C HIS A 745 -85.40 -93.95 130.29
N CYS A 746 -84.07 -94.11 130.09
CA CYS A 746 -83.33 -94.72 128.97
C CYS A 746 -83.23 -93.94 127.65
N LYS A 747 -82.09 -93.87 126.95
CA LYS A 747 -80.62 -94.04 127.12
C LYS A 747 -80.09 -94.09 125.67
N ILE A 748 -78.86 -93.61 125.43
CA ILE A 748 -78.15 -93.44 124.14
C ILE A 748 -78.26 -92.02 123.58
#